data_AF-A0A1B1AL89-F1
#
_entry.id   AF-A0A1B1AL89-F1
#
_cell.length_a   1.000
_cell.length_b   1.000
_cell.length_c   1.000
_cell.angle_alpha   90.00
_cell.angle_beta   90.00
_cell.angle_gamma   90.00
#
_symmetry.space_group_name_H-M   'P 1'
#
loop_
_entity.id
_entity.type
_entity.pdbx_description
1 polymer ?
#
loop_
_entity_poly.entity_id
_entity_poly.type
_entity_poly.pdbx_seq_one_letter_code
_entity_poly.pdbx_strand_id
1 'polypeptide(L)'
;MRIRRNIQLAGLAVAMVGGVSGTAEAGDRTISTGIDTPVVTSNPDGSTVAGDVTIASGGGSITVDAGETAVTLDSNNDVTNAGALNSNNANNSNAIVIQGGFAGTVTNSGSISLLEDYTITDSDSDGNLDGNLATGTNRHGIFLQAGPTFTGDIISSGFITVEGNNSSGITLNGLLTGDLTVSSALAITGENSFGVAINNGVTGDVSITGGAAVRGQNSIGVHVNSDIGGALNINGSWATTGYLSTTPPTDQSGLDADDLEQGGSVLLVNGNVAGGITIQGIGVENDLNDDGDAEDNETDDNVTAVLASYGSAPTVHVQADGSNLVVGANADGWGLQVRGQLNATGIYNGIEGTALRIEGDGLGATATINGGVAIDNSVSANSAEADAFGVVFGQDSITNLLAVRGSVTSNSASDAAFTSHAVLLEAGASVPAINNSGTIQANYFGETGDAVAIQDLSGTLTTITNSGGIAALLIPTDSDPTDDILPPTPAGDAIAIDVSTSSANVTLNQVAPSVFTDDDAVDDVVVDDDPAILGEIRFGSGNDTINLLAGSIAGDVSFGAGADQLTIDNGASYVGSITDTDSALTINVIDGTLAYSGGTLGITSASFGADSIFGVFLSAVPLETTNITASGTVTFAAGAQIVPVIPAGLPTFGSYTFLTANGGMFGAANVVGAVGGANAPYLYNVFIDTTNPIVEGSPNSLEATFQLRTPAQLGLSANQAIALDPILEALRLDTAASTAMAAITSQYEFFDAYEDLMPNYADGATEVATTAIQQMQSATSNRMSATRLQGLDEVSVWGQEIAYGVTREAPNPNAQEFRGSGFGFAAGIDGPTNNGAMFGLSAAFIASEVEEPGRPDGEISTWFGQLNAYYATAVGPIDLDFIGGAGAGKMQSRRFVEIGNPVAFRALSEADWMAYEGHGAIRASVPLAISETFTVTPQAALTYVAMNEDSYEEEGGGAAIDYAVDSVFSQRLWADVGVEFAANLRFGQQSVVSPRIYAGYRANALDAESERTVRFVSGTTPFTLTDEGVGDGGPLIGIGFDATNGYSTFSLGYEGEFSDQIERHSINAAIRFRF
;
A
#
# COMPACT_ATOMS: atom_id res chain seq x y z
N MET A 1 -18.66 -50.04 -63.72
CA MET A 1 -20.12 -49.84 -63.63
C MET A 1 -20.36 -48.34 -63.79
N ARG A 2 -20.95 -47.99 -64.94
CA ARG A 2 -21.54 -46.71 -65.45
C ARG A 2 -21.17 -45.35 -64.76
N ILE A 3 -20.56 -44.35 -65.43
CA ILE A 3 -21.05 -43.48 -66.57
C ILE A 3 -22.12 -42.47 -66.07
N ARG A 4 -22.18 -41.15 -66.31
CA ARG A 4 -21.52 -40.06 -67.10
C ARG A 4 -22.07 -38.71 -66.56
N ARG A 5 -21.35 -37.57 -66.49
CA ARG A 5 -21.00 -36.58 -67.56
C ARG A 5 -22.21 -35.91 -68.25
N ASN A 6 -22.40 -34.58 -68.10
CA ASN A 6 -22.13 -33.54 -69.13
C ASN A 6 -23.00 -32.26 -69.05
N ILE A 7 -22.30 -31.14 -69.26
CA ILE A 7 -22.73 -29.83 -69.75
C ILE A 7 -23.23 -29.94 -71.22
N GLN A 8 -23.99 -28.93 -71.67
CA GLN A 8 -24.24 -28.43 -73.04
C GLN A 8 -25.70 -28.58 -73.50
N LEU A 9 -26.43 -27.48 -73.72
CA LEU A 9 -26.38 -26.53 -74.85
C LEU A 9 -27.02 -27.09 -76.13
N ALA A 10 -28.14 -26.50 -76.55
CA ALA A 10 -28.69 -26.34 -77.91
C ALA A 10 -30.22 -26.19 -77.79
N GLY A 11 -30.94 -25.28 -78.41
CA GLY A 11 -30.68 -24.26 -79.42
C GLY A 11 -32.04 -23.57 -79.64
N LEU A 12 -32.10 -22.24 -79.64
CA LEU A 12 -32.14 -21.40 -80.84
C LEU A 12 -33.34 -21.67 -81.77
N ALA A 13 -34.33 -20.77 -81.74
CA ALA A 13 -35.04 -20.16 -82.88
C ALA A 13 -36.19 -19.27 -82.35
N VAL A 14 -36.01 -17.95 -82.24
CA VAL A 14 -36.42 -16.92 -83.25
C VAL A 14 -37.90 -17.02 -83.66
N ALA A 15 -38.72 -16.07 -83.20
CA ALA A 15 -39.49 -15.15 -84.05
C ALA A 15 -40.55 -14.31 -83.28
N MET A 16 -40.35 -12.99 -83.34
CA MET A 16 -41.32 -11.96 -83.72
C MET A 16 -42.58 -11.67 -82.87
N VAL A 17 -42.56 -10.45 -82.31
CA VAL A 17 -43.59 -9.39 -82.36
C VAL A 17 -44.97 -9.67 -81.71
N GLY A 18 -45.30 -8.81 -80.74
CA GLY A 18 -46.69 -8.50 -80.38
C GLY A 18 -46.83 -8.15 -78.91
N GLY A 19 -46.88 -6.85 -78.60
CA GLY A 19 -46.90 -6.33 -77.24
C GLY A 19 -48.10 -6.76 -76.41
N VAL A 20 -47.84 -6.91 -75.11
CA VAL A 20 -48.78 -6.58 -74.04
C VAL A 20 -47.92 -5.99 -72.91
N SER A 21 -48.23 -4.77 -72.50
CA SER A 21 -47.72 -4.14 -71.29
C SER A 21 -48.03 -5.03 -70.07
N GLY A 22 -47.01 -5.68 -69.54
CA GLY A 22 -47.00 -6.12 -68.14
C GLY A 22 -46.22 -5.07 -67.38
N THR A 23 -46.86 -4.44 -66.40
CA THR A 23 -46.23 -3.59 -65.39
C THR A 23 -45.06 -4.36 -64.78
N ALA A 24 -43.83 -3.90 -65.04
CA ALA A 24 -42.67 -4.35 -64.30
C ALA A 24 -42.78 -3.76 -62.89
N GLU A 25 -43.33 -4.53 -61.96
CA GLU A 25 -43.10 -4.33 -60.54
C GLU A 25 -41.80 -5.05 -60.18
N ALA A 26 -40.71 -4.29 -60.08
CA ALA A 26 -39.59 -4.59 -59.21
C ALA A 26 -38.83 -3.28 -59.00
N GLY A 27 -39.27 -2.48 -58.02
CA GLY A 27 -38.52 -1.30 -57.57
C GLY A 27 -37.33 -1.71 -56.71
N ASP A 28 -37.40 -2.84 -55.99
CA ASP A 28 -36.40 -3.22 -55.01
C ASP A 28 -35.35 -4.17 -55.58
N ARG A 29 -34.11 -4.08 -55.08
CA ARG A 29 -33.00 -4.96 -55.45
C ARG A 29 -32.35 -5.60 -54.25
N THR A 30 -32.25 -6.93 -54.29
CA THR A 30 -31.43 -7.70 -53.35
C THR A 30 -30.16 -8.25 -54.04
N ILE A 31 -28.99 -7.91 -53.52
CA ILE A 31 -27.68 -8.41 -53.95
C ILE A 31 -27.32 -9.60 -53.06
N SER A 32 -27.35 -10.82 -53.62
CA SER A 32 -27.10 -12.08 -52.90
C SER A 32 -25.76 -12.76 -53.26
N THR A 33 -25.04 -12.21 -54.24
CA THR A 33 -23.70 -12.64 -54.66
C THR A 33 -22.83 -11.41 -54.90
N GLY A 34 -21.51 -11.57 -54.85
CA GLY A 34 -20.57 -10.48 -55.11
C GLY A 34 -20.71 -9.85 -56.50
N ILE A 35 -20.70 -8.52 -56.54
CA ILE A 35 -20.68 -7.69 -57.74
C ILE A 35 -19.56 -6.62 -57.62
N ASP A 36 -19.20 -6.04 -58.76
CA ASP A 36 -18.19 -4.99 -58.92
C ASP A 36 -18.79 -3.71 -59.53
N THR A 37 -20.12 -3.56 -59.46
CA THR A 37 -20.84 -2.45 -60.05
C THR A 37 -21.60 -1.65 -58.97
N PRO A 38 -21.38 -0.33 -58.89
CA PRO A 38 -22.17 0.57 -58.05
C PRO A 38 -23.69 0.44 -58.23
N VAL A 39 -24.44 0.66 -57.16
CA VAL A 39 -25.91 0.62 -57.16
C VAL A 39 -26.48 1.93 -56.60
N VAL A 40 -27.61 2.39 -57.16
CA VAL A 40 -28.30 3.62 -56.72
C VAL A 40 -29.78 3.34 -56.49
N THR A 41 -30.39 3.92 -55.46
CA THR A 41 -31.80 3.68 -55.11
C THR A 41 -32.80 4.21 -56.15
N SER A 42 -32.42 5.21 -56.95
CA SER A 42 -33.25 5.77 -58.03
C SER A 42 -33.39 4.82 -59.22
N ASN A 43 -32.52 3.81 -59.33
CA ASN A 43 -32.49 2.82 -60.40
C ASN A 43 -31.73 1.55 -59.97
N PRO A 44 -32.21 0.82 -58.95
CA PRO A 44 -31.40 -0.20 -58.31
C PRO A 44 -31.22 -1.42 -59.20
N ASP A 45 -32.22 -1.82 -59.99
CA ASP A 45 -32.17 -2.98 -60.90
C ASP A 45 -31.94 -2.63 -62.38
N GLY A 46 -31.80 -1.34 -62.72
CA GLY A 46 -31.68 -0.86 -64.10
C GLY A 46 -33.01 -0.60 -64.82
N SER A 47 -34.16 -0.74 -64.14
CA SER A 47 -35.51 -0.60 -64.72
C SER A 47 -36.05 0.83 -64.79
N THR A 48 -35.33 1.84 -64.28
CA THR A 48 -35.74 3.25 -64.10
C THR A 48 -36.84 3.47 -63.05
N VAL A 49 -37.18 2.44 -62.28
CA VAL A 49 -38.06 2.54 -61.11
C VAL A 49 -37.16 2.65 -59.87
N ALA A 50 -37.46 3.59 -58.98
CA ALA A 50 -36.75 3.69 -57.71
C ALA A 50 -37.26 2.63 -56.73
N GLY A 51 -36.40 2.16 -55.83
CA GLY A 51 -36.79 1.27 -54.74
C GLY A 51 -35.61 0.91 -53.84
N ASP A 52 -35.87 -0.01 -52.91
CA ASP A 52 -34.95 -0.32 -51.82
C ASP A 52 -33.73 -1.12 -52.33
N VAL A 53 -32.57 -0.89 -51.71
CA VAL A 53 -31.34 -1.64 -51.99
C VAL A 53 -30.97 -2.48 -50.77
N THR A 54 -30.93 -3.79 -50.93
CA THR A 54 -30.50 -4.74 -49.90
C THR A 54 -29.27 -5.53 -50.33
N ILE A 55 -28.21 -5.52 -49.53
CA ILE A 55 -27.05 -6.41 -49.67
C ILE A 55 -27.28 -7.54 -48.67
N ALA A 56 -27.54 -8.75 -49.17
CA ALA A 56 -27.93 -9.87 -48.33
C ALA A 56 -26.74 -10.54 -47.63
N SER A 57 -26.96 -10.98 -46.39
CA SER A 57 -26.05 -11.84 -45.66
C SER A 57 -25.81 -13.16 -46.39
N GLY A 58 -24.61 -13.73 -46.27
CA GLY A 58 -24.31 -15.08 -46.79
C GLY A 58 -23.86 -15.14 -48.25
N GLY A 59 -23.46 -14.01 -48.85
CA GLY A 59 -22.81 -13.98 -50.17
C GLY A 59 -22.91 -12.65 -50.92
N GLY A 60 -23.80 -11.73 -50.51
CA GLY A 60 -23.90 -10.40 -51.10
C GLY A 60 -22.65 -9.56 -50.81
N SER A 61 -22.03 -9.03 -51.86
CA SER A 61 -20.97 -8.04 -51.69
C SER A 61 -20.90 -7.07 -52.87
N ILE A 62 -20.37 -5.87 -52.63
CA ILE A 62 -20.03 -4.90 -53.67
C ILE A 62 -18.57 -4.49 -53.45
N THR A 63 -17.73 -4.64 -54.46
CA THR A 63 -16.36 -4.11 -54.46
C THR A 63 -16.27 -2.93 -55.41
N VAL A 64 -15.67 -1.82 -54.98
CA VAL A 64 -15.53 -0.59 -55.77
C VAL A 64 -14.08 -0.18 -55.98
N ASP A 65 -13.83 0.49 -57.11
CA ASP A 65 -12.52 1.06 -57.49
C ASP A 65 -12.40 2.54 -57.04
N ALA A 66 -11.27 3.16 -57.37
CA ALA A 66 -11.00 4.56 -57.01
C ALA A 66 -12.03 5.53 -57.63
N GLY A 67 -12.58 6.43 -56.80
CA GLY A 67 -13.58 7.41 -57.21
C GLY A 67 -15.02 6.87 -57.31
N GLU A 68 -15.24 5.62 -56.93
CA GLU A 68 -16.55 4.98 -56.98
C GLU A 68 -17.23 4.92 -55.60
N THR A 69 -18.54 4.68 -55.62
CA THR A 69 -19.39 4.53 -54.44
C THR A 69 -20.17 3.24 -54.55
N ALA A 70 -20.16 2.38 -53.54
CA ALA A 70 -20.79 1.06 -53.65
C ALA A 70 -22.32 1.16 -53.69
N VAL A 71 -22.91 1.98 -52.81
CA VAL A 71 -24.35 2.26 -52.78
C VAL A 71 -24.59 3.76 -52.62
N THR A 72 -25.48 4.32 -53.45
CA THR A 72 -25.95 5.71 -53.29
C THR A 72 -27.46 5.74 -53.02
N LEU A 73 -27.85 6.35 -51.90
CA LEU A 73 -29.23 6.73 -51.60
C LEU A 73 -29.51 8.11 -52.21
N ASP A 74 -30.29 8.12 -53.28
CA ASP A 74 -30.63 9.28 -54.13
C ASP A 74 -32.14 9.33 -54.48
N SER A 75 -32.97 8.67 -53.68
CA SER A 75 -34.42 8.64 -53.79
C SER A 75 -35.07 8.33 -52.43
N ASN A 76 -36.40 8.38 -52.33
CA ASN A 76 -37.11 8.15 -51.07
C ASN A 76 -37.27 6.65 -50.74
N ASN A 77 -36.15 5.94 -50.54
CA ASN A 77 -36.10 4.49 -50.34
C ASN A 77 -34.99 4.11 -49.35
N ASP A 78 -35.03 2.87 -48.88
CA ASP A 78 -34.13 2.37 -47.84
C ASP A 78 -32.88 1.70 -48.43
N VAL A 79 -31.78 1.76 -47.67
CA VAL A 79 -30.54 1.02 -47.95
C VAL A 79 -30.24 0.10 -46.76
N THR A 80 -30.17 -1.21 -47.02
CA THR A 80 -29.82 -2.21 -46.01
C THR A 80 -28.58 -2.99 -46.43
N ASN A 81 -27.47 -2.83 -45.72
CA ASN A 81 -26.28 -3.66 -45.87
C ASN A 81 -26.20 -4.73 -44.76
N ALA A 82 -26.41 -5.99 -45.13
CA ALA A 82 -26.15 -7.16 -44.29
C ALA A 82 -25.02 -8.06 -44.86
N GLY A 83 -24.37 -7.63 -45.96
CA GLY A 83 -23.27 -8.34 -46.62
C GLY A 83 -21.94 -7.58 -46.48
N ALA A 84 -21.17 -7.45 -47.56
CA ALA A 84 -19.85 -6.79 -47.53
C ALA A 84 -19.72 -5.68 -48.59
N LEU A 85 -19.25 -4.49 -48.20
CA LEU A 85 -18.91 -3.38 -49.09
C LEU A 85 -17.40 -3.11 -49.00
N ASN A 86 -16.67 -3.24 -50.11
CA ASN A 86 -15.21 -3.31 -50.08
C ASN A 86 -14.56 -2.35 -51.09
N SER A 87 -13.36 -1.86 -50.75
CA SER A 87 -12.41 -1.29 -51.72
C SER A 87 -10.99 -1.64 -51.27
N ASN A 88 -10.07 -1.82 -52.21
CA ASN A 88 -8.65 -2.06 -51.90
C ASN A 88 -7.77 -1.15 -52.77
N ASN A 89 -6.85 -0.40 -52.15
CA ASN A 89 -5.97 0.55 -52.83
C ASN A 89 -6.72 1.57 -53.70
N ALA A 90 -7.91 1.99 -53.25
CA ALA A 90 -8.81 2.86 -53.99
C ALA A 90 -9.01 4.17 -53.23
N ASN A 91 -8.53 5.29 -53.79
CA ASN A 91 -8.75 6.62 -53.20
C ASN A 91 -10.11 7.18 -53.62
N ASN A 92 -10.69 8.05 -52.79
CA ASN A 92 -12.02 8.63 -53.04
C ASN A 92 -13.12 7.55 -53.14
N SER A 93 -12.99 6.44 -52.39
CA SER A 93 -13.99 5.37 -52.36
C SER A 93 -14.99 5.58 -51.22
N ASN A 94 -16.26 5.35 -51.51
CA ASN A 94 -17.32 5.39 -50.49
C ASN A 94 -18.08 4.08 -50.46
N ALA A 95 -18.47 3.59 -49.28
CA ALA A 95 -19.33 2.41 -49.20
C ALA A 95 -20.81 2.78 -49.37
N ILE A 96 -21.34 3.65 -48.52
CA ILE A 96 -22.72 4.14 -48.62
C ILE A 96 -22.69 5.67 -48.66
N VAL A 97 -23.19 6.26 -49.75
CA VAL A 97 -23.42 7.71 -49.86
C VAL A 97 -24.90 8.01 -49.72
N ILE A 98 -25.24 9.00 -48.91
CA ILE A 98 -26.59 9.50 -48.72
C ILE A 98 -26.66 10.91 -49.31
N GLN A 99 -27.54 11.11 -50.28
CA GLN A 99 -27.83 12.44 -50.81
C GLN A 99 -28.93 13.12 -50.00
N GLY A 100 -28.70 14.39 -49.68
CA GLY A 100 -29.70 15.25 -49.06
C GLY A 100 -30.92 15.52 -49.95
N GLY A 101 -32.07 15.81 -49.32
CA GLY A 101 -33.33 16.12 -50.00
C GLY A 101 -34.25 14.91 -50.20
N PHE A 102 -33.87 13.76 -49.68
CA PHE A 102 -34.61 12.50 -49.73
C PHE A 102 -34.91 11.97 -48.32
N ALA A 103 -35.75 10.95 -48.26
CA ALA A 103 -36.11 10.26 -47.02
C ALA A 103 -35.90 8.75 -47.11
N GLY A 104 -35.53 8.11 -46.01
CA GLY A 104 -35.34 6.67 -45.94
C GLY A 104 -34.52 6.27 -44.71
N THR A 105 -34.33 4.97 -44.53
CA THR A 105 -33.51 4.40 -43.46
C THR A 105 -32.25 3.80 -44.07
N VAL A 106 -31.09 4.11 -43.48
CA VAL A 106 -29.83 3.44 -43.81
C VAL A 106 -29.47 2.49 -42.68
N THR A 107 -29.46 1.20 -42.97
CA THR A 107 -29.09 0.15 -42.00
C THR A 107 -27.83 -0.57 -42.47
N ASN A 108 -26.78 -0.59 -41.64
CA ASN A 108 -25.57 -1.36 -41.86
C ASN A 108 -25.36 -2.38 -40.72
N SER A 109 -25.71 -3.63 -40.96
CA SER A 109 -25.41 -4.77 -40.07
C SER A 109 -24.30 -5.68 -40.62
N GLY A 110 -23.77 -5.37 -41.81
CA GLY A 110 -22.72 -6.11 -42.51
C GLY A 110 -21.31 -5.54 -42.30
N SER A 111 -20.37 -5.87 -43.19
CA SER A 111 -19.00 -5.32 -43.16
C SER A 111 -18.81 -4.21 -44.19
N ILE A 112 -18.08 -3.17 -43.81
CA ILE A 112 -17.52 -2.15 -44.69
C ILE A 112 -15.99 -2.18 -44.54
N SER A 113 -15.25 -2.38 -45.62
CA SER A 113 -13.78 -2.48 -45.59
C SER A 113 -13.14 -1.69 -46.71
N LEU A 114 -12.59 -0.51 -46.40
CA LEU A 114 -11.92 0.39 -47.34
C LEU A 114 -10.42 0.43 -47.03
N LEU A 115 -9.67 -0.54 -47.58
CA LEU A 115 -8.32 -0.90 -47.13
C LEU A 115 -7.23 -0.52 -48.13
N GLU A 116 -5.98 -0.52 -47.69
CA GLU A 116 -4.80 -0.50 -48.54
C GLU A 116 -3.82 -1.65 -48.24
N ASP A 117 -2.84 -1.86 -49.11
CA ASP A 117 -1.74 -2.83 -48.91
C ASP A 117 -0.43 -2.17 -48.47
N TYR A 118 -0.50 -0.92 -48.00
CA TYR A 118 0.66 -0.17 -47.52
C TYR A 118 1.21 -0.76 -46.22
N THR A 119 2.53 -0.85 -46.15
CA THR A 119 3.28 -1.30 -44.97
C THR A 119 4.37 -0.30 -44.64
N ILE A 120 4.38 0.17 -43.41
CA ILE A 120 5.37 1.11 -42.87
C ILE A 120 6.74 0.42 -42.79
N THR A 121 7.82 1.17 -42.99
CA THR A 121 9.19 0.67 -42.98
C THR A 121 10.11 1.56 -42.16
N ASP A 122 10.96 0.94 -41.33
CA ASP A 122 12.15 1.53 -40.72
C ASP A 122 13.09 2.07 -41.81
N SER A 123 13.08 3.38 -42.06
CA SER A 123 13.76 4.02 -43.19
C SER A 123 15.16 4.51 -42.83
N ASP A 124 15.45 4.76 -41.57
CA ASP A 124 16.76 5.21 -41.08
C ASP A 124 17.57 4.16 -40.30
N SER A 125 16.96 3.00 -40.01
CA SER A 125 17.56 1.81 -39.38
C SER A 125 17.94 1.99 -37.91
N ASP A 126 17.24 2.84 -37.16
CA ASP A 126 17.40 3.02 -35.72
C ASP A 126 16.63 1.96 -34.88
N GLY A 127 15.72 1.20 -35.50
CA GLY A 127 14.94 0.13 -34.90
C GLY A 127 13.48 0.47 -34.57
N ASN A 128 12.97 1.66 -34.88
CA ASN A 128 11.54 1.99 -34.90
C ASN A 128 10.99 1.93 -36.35
N LEU A 129 9.75 2.41 -36.60
CA LEU A 129 9.14 2.39 -37.93
C LEU A 129 8.83 3.83 -38.36
N ASP A 130 9.19 4.19 -39.60
CA ASP A 130 9.15 5.60 -40.00
C ASP A 130 7.98 5.91 -40.94
N GLY A 131 7.41 7.09 -40.75
CA GLY A 131 6.45 7.73 -41.65
C GLY A 131 4.97 7.41 -41.40
N ASN A 132 4.14 7.94 -42.29
CA ASN A 132 2.70 8.01 -42.09
C ASN A 132 2.05 6.64 -41.94
N LEU A 133 0.95 6.60 -41.19
CA LEU A 133 0.18 5.39 -40.90
C LEU A 133 -0.58 4.79 -42.09
N ALA A 134 -0.88 5.64 -43.07
CA ALA A 134 -1.70 5.32 -44.23
C ALA A 134 -1.30 6.22 -45.41
N THR A 135 -1.46 5.73 -46.64
CA THR A 135 -1.19 6.51 -47.87
C THR A 135 -2.44 6.73 -48.73
N GLY A 136 -3.48 5.91 -48.52
CA GLY A 136 -4.79 6.12 -49.11
C GLY A 136 -5.40 7.46 -48.72
N THR A 137 -6.43 7.93 -49.41
CA THR A 137 -7.12 9.17 -48.99
C THR A 137 -8.60 9.23 -49.35
N ASN A 138 -9.34 10.00 -48.54
CA ASN A 138 -10.72 10.41 -48.77
C ASN A 138 -11.67 9.20 -48.91
N ARG A 139 -11.60 8.27 -47.94
CA ARG A 139 -12.41 7.05 -47.92
C ARG A 139 -13.48 7.16 -46.85
N HIS A 140 -14.74 6.88 -47.18
CA HIS A 140 -15.84 7.01 -46.23
C HIS A 140 -16.72 5.77 -46.18
N GLY A 141 -16.98 5.26 -44.98
CA GLY A 141 -17.91 4.16 -44.77
C GLY A 141 -19.35 4.57 -45.07
N ILE A 142 -19.97 5.34 -44.18
CA ILE A 142 -21.30 5.94 -44.39
C ILE A 142 -21.14 7.45 -44.48
N PHE A 143 -21.54 8.03 -45.62
CA PHE A 143 -21.31 9.44 -45.91
C PHE A 143 -22.58 10.17 -46.33
N LEU A 144 -23.13 10.99 -45.43
CA LEU A 144 -24.19 11.94 -45.78
C LEU A 144 -23.56 13.23 -46.33
N GLN A 145 -23.82 13.49 -47.61
CA GLN A 145 -23.23 14.62 -48.33
C GLN A 145 -23.80 15.96 -47.86
N ALA A 146 -22.99 17.01 -48.01
CA ALA A 146 -23.46 18.38 -47.85
C ALA A 146 -24.59 18.69 -48.85
N GLY A 147 -25.63 19.36 -48.39
CA GLY A 147 -26.80 19.65 -49.23
C GLY A 147 -28.07 19.87 -48.42
N PRO A 148 -29.24 19.69 -49.05
CA PRO A 148 -30.52 19.72 -48.35
C PRO A 148 -30.59 18.64 -47.24
N THR A 149 -31.54 18.78 -46.32
CA THR A 149 -31.76 17.83 -45.22
C THR A 149 -32.09 16.43 -45.71
N PHE A 150 -31.51 15.40 -45.09
CA PHE A 150 -31.97 14.01 -45.21
C PHE A 150 -32.93 13.69 -44.06
N THR A 151 -34.02 12.98 -44.32
CA THR A 151 -35.03 12.63 -43.30
C THR A 151 -35.12 11.12 -43.10
N GLY A 152 -34.89 10.67 -41.87
CA GLY A 152 -34.87 9.26 -41.48
C GLY A 152 -33.61 8.90 -40.72
N ASP A 153 -33.49 7.64 -40.32
CA ASP A 153 -32.47 7.22 -39.35
C ASP A 153 -31.27 6.57 -40.05
N ILE A 154 -30.11 6.69 -39.42
CA ILE A 154 -28.88 5.99 -39.80
C ILE A 154 -28.53 5.02 -38.66
N ILE A 155 -28.55 3.73 -38.96
CA ILE A 155 -28.34 2.65 -38.00
C ILE A 155 -27.17 1.80 -38.48
N SER A 156 -26.10 1.71 -37.69
CA SER A 156 -24.93 0.89 -38.01
C SER A 156 -24.57 0.00 -36.82
N SER A 157 -24.66 -1.31 -37.00
CA SER A 157 -24.34 -2.35 -36.00
C SER A 157 -23.30 -3.37 -36.48
N GLY A 158 -22.82 -3.23 -37.73
CA GLY A 158 -21.81 -4.09 -38.33
C GLY A 158 -20.36 -3.67 -38.05
N PHE A 159 -19.42 -4.03 -38.92
CA PHE A 159 -18.00 -3.64 -38.81
C PHE A 159 -17.65 -2.58 -39.86
N ILE A 160 -16.90 -1.55 -39.51
CA ILE A 160 -16.38 -0.55 -40.45
C ILE A 160 -14.87 -0.42 -40.25
N THR A 161 -14.09 -0.77 -41.27
CA THR A 161 -12.62 -0.60 -41.28
C THR A 161 -12.23 0.30 -42.44
N VAL A 162 -11.48 1.37 -42.13
CA VAL A 162 -11.04 2.36 -43.11
C VAL A 162 -9.58 2.69 -42.88
N GLU A 163 -8.77 2.53 -43.91
CA GLU A 163 -7.35 2.92 -43.93
C GLU A 163 -7.15 4.02 -44.97
N GLY A 164 -6.62 5.17 -44.59
CA GLY A 164 -6.37 6.31 -45.47
C GLY A 164 -6.50 7.66 -44.78
N ASN A 165 -5.77 8.66 -45.24
CA ASN A 165 -5.79 10.03 -44.71
C ASN A 165 -7.06 10.80 -45.14
N ASN A 166 -7.54 11.72 -44.31
CA ASN A 166 -8.79 12.47 -44.54
C ASN A 166 -10.00 11.53 -44.74
N SER A 167 -10.07 10.45 -43.97
CA SER A 167 -11.07 9.40 -44.13
C SER A 167 -11.98 9.31 -42.92
N SER A 168 -13.06 8.54 -43.02
CA SER A 168 -13.93 8.32 -41.87
C SER A 168 -14.76 7.05 -41.91
N GLY A 169 -15.13 6.57 -40.73
CA GLY A 169 -16.13 5.52 -40.59
C GLY A 169 -17.51 6.04 -41.00
N ILE A 170 -17.97 7.09 -40.33
CA ILE A 170 -19.26 7.75 -40.59
C ILE A 170 -19.05 9.27 -40.63
N THR A 171 -19.63 9.94 -41.62
CA THR A 171 -19.59 11.42 -41.70
C THR A 171 -20.90 12.00 -42.18
N LEU A 172 -21.38 13.01 -41.46
CA LEU A 172 -22.62 13.75 -41.74
C LEU A 172 -22.30 15.20 -42.10
N ASN A 173 -22.10 15.48 -43.40
CA ASN A 173 -21.91 16.83 -43.91
C ASN A 173 -23.26 17.53 -44.25
N GLY A 174 -24.35 16.78 -44.31
CA GLY A 174 -25.72 17.28 -44.41
C GLY A 174 -26.46 17.15 -43.07
N LEU A 175 -27.52 17.92 -42.87
CA LEU A 175 -28.39 17.81 -41.69
C LEU A 175 -29.17 16.49 -41.74
N LEU A 176 -29.06 15.70 -40.67
CA LEU A 176 -29.85 14.50 -40.42
C LEU A 176 -31.11 14.87 -39.61
N THR A 177 -32.30 14.72 -40.20
CA THR A 177 -33.56 14.79 -39.47
C THR A 177 -34.04 13.38 -39.13
N GLY A 178 -33.59 12.89 -37.99
CA GLY A 178 -33.76 11.53 -37.49
C GLY A 178 -32.71 11.24 -36.43
N ASP A 179 -32.57 9.98 -36.05
CA ASP A 179 -31.60 9.52 -35.07
C ASP A 179 -30.35 8.92 -35.76
N LEU A 180 -29.20 9.05 -35.09
CA LEU A 180 -27.97 8.35 -35.46
C LEU A 180 -27.67 7.27 -34.41
N THR A 181 -27.72 6.00 -34.80
CA THR A 181 -27.39 4.86 -33.93
C THR A 181 -26.18 4.12 -34.48
N VAL A 182 -25.09 4.08 -33.72
CA VAL A 182 -23.81 3.46 -34.08
C VAL A 182 -23.41 2.46 -33.00
N SER A 183 -23.83 1.21 -33.14
CA SER A 183 -23.34 0.05 -32.37
C SER A 183 -22.22 -0.71 -33.10
N SER A 184 -21.73 -0.16 -34.23
CA SER A 184 -20.66 -0.74 -35.02
C SER A 184 -19.30 -0.70 -34.36
N ALA A 185 -18.49 -1.75 -34.56
CA ALA A 185 -17.06 -1.70 -34.27
C ALA A 185 -16.32 -0.97 -35.41
N LEU A 186 -15.62 0.10 -35.06
CA LEU A 186 -14.88 0.97 -36.00
C LEU A 186 -13.36 0.76 -35.86
N ALA A 187 -12.66 0.71 -36.98
CA ALA A 187 -11.19 0.72 -37.01
C ALA A 187 -10.73 1.67 -38.10
N ILE A 188 -10.15 2.82 -37.70
CA ILE A 188 -9.77 3.90 -38.59
C ILE A 188 -8.26 4.13 -38.46
N THR A 189 -7.55 4.06 -39.58
CA THR A 189 -6.11 4.31 -39.64
C THR A 189 -5.80 5.36 -40.69
N GLY A 190 -5.12 6.42 -40.33
CA GLY A 190 -4.72 7.50 -41.23
C GLY A 190 -4.94 8.87 -40.60
N GLU A 191 -4.20 9.86 -41.08
CA GLU A 191 -4.21 11.21 -40.52
C GLU A 191 -5.48 11.99 -40.84
N ASN A 192 -5.82 12.96 -39.99
CA ASN A 192 -6.98 13.85 -40.14
C ASN A 192 -8.27 13.05 -40.39
N SER A 193 -8.41 11.89 -39.72
CA SER A 193 -9.49 10.95 -39.95
C SER A 193 -10.40 10.84 -38.73
N PHE A 194 -11.62 10.37 -38.96
CA PHE A 194 -12.68 10.38 -37.95
C PHE A 194 -13.36 9.02 -37.81
N GLY A 195 -13.63 8.58 -36.58
CA GLY A 195 -14.56 7.47 -36.35
C GLY A 195 -15.96 7.87 -36.81
N VAL A 196 -16.51 8.89 -36.16
CA VAL A 196 -17.80 9.52 -36.47
C VAL A 196 -17.62 11.03 -36.51
N ALA A 197 -18.06 11.70 -37.58
CA ALA A 197 -18.05 13.16 -37.69
C ALA A 197 -19.44 13.71 -38.00
N ILE A 198 -19.95 14.62 -37.17
CA ILE A 198 -21.25 15.29 -37.31
C ILE A 198 -20.99 16.76 -37.62
N ASN A 199 -20.98 17.11 -38.91
CA ASN A 199 -20.57 18.43 -39.38
C ASN A 199 -21.73 19.41 -39.62
N ASN A 200 -22.97 18.91 -39.69
CA ASN A 200 -24.14 19.74 -40.03
C ASN A 200 -25.40 19.37 -39.24
N GLY A 201 -25.21 18.65 -38.13
CA GLY A 201 -26.19 18.44 -37.07
C GLY A 201 -27.08 17.19 -37.23
N VAL A 202 -27.71 16.84 -36.11
CA VAL A 202 -28.70 15.75 -35.99
C VAL A 202 -29.87 16.30 -35.18
N THR A 203 -31.10 16.18 -35.67
CA THR A 203 -32.25 16.74 -34.93
C THR A 203 -32.73 15.85 -33.79
N GLY A 204 -32.47 14.55 -33.87
CA GLY A 204 -32.83 13.55 -32.86
C GLY A 204 -31.66 13.16 -31.96
N ASP A 205 -31.71 11.95 -31.43
CA ASP A 205 -30.69 11.41 -30.53
C ASP A 205 -29.49 10.85 -31.30
N VAL A 206 -28.33 10.93 -30.67
CA VAL A 206 -27.08 10.31 -31.14
C VAL A 206 -26.65 9.27 -30.12
N SER A 207 -26.75 8.00 -30.49
CA SER A 207 -26.31 6.87 -29.66
C SER A 207 -25.15 6.16 -30.33
N ILE A 208 -23.98 6.21 -29.71
CA ILE A 208 -22.75 5.59 -30.18
C ILE A 208 -22.31 4.56 -29.13
N THR A 209 -22.71 3.32 -29.32
CA THR A 209 -22.54 2.23 -28.34
C THR A 209 -21.54 1.15 -28.77
N GLY A 210 -21.04 1.24 -30.00
CA GLY A 210 -19.92 0.43 -30.48
C GLY A 210 -18.58 0.96 -29.94
N GLY A 211 -17.49 0.24 -30.22
CA GLY A 211 -16.12 0.68 -29.91
C GLY A 211 -15.36 1.17 -31.15
N ALA A 212 -14.31 1.96 -30.94
CA ALA A 212 -13.44 2.40 -32.03
C ALA A 212 -11.96 2.40 -31.64
N ALA A 213 -11.11 1.99 -32.59
CA ALA A 213 -9.68 2.30 -32.57
C ALA A 213 -9.39 3.29 -33.70
N VAL A 214 -8.97 4.51 -33.36
CA VAL A 214 -8.64 5.57 -34.32
C VAL A 214 -7.16 5.94 -34.18
N ARG A 215 -6.38 5.67 -35.24
CA ARG A 215 -4.94 5.86 -35.26
C ARG A 215 -4.52 6.83 -36.36
N GLY A 216 -3.89 7.95 -36.00
CA GLY A 216 -3.50 8.98 -36.97
C GLY A 216 -3.25 10.34 -36.33
N GLN A 217 -2.29 11.10 -36.86
CA GLN A 217 -2.12 12.50 -36.50
C GLN A 217 -3.45 13.26 -36.66
N ASN A 218 -3.80 14.10 -35.68
CA ASN A 218 -5.04 14.90 -35.64
C ASN A 218 -6.34 14.10 -35.83
N SER A 219 -6.33 12.79 -35.62
CA SER A 219 -7.50 11.95 -35.86
C SER A 219 -8.35 11.81 -34.60
N ILE A 220 -9.66 11.93 -34.77
CA ILE A 220 -10.63 12.08 -33.67
C ILE A 220 -11.58 10.88 -33.66
N GLY A 221 -11.94 10.40 -32.47
CA GLY A 221 -12.93 9.34 -32.31
C GLY A 221 -14.32 9.79 -32.81
N VAL A 222 -14.96 10.66 -32.03
CA VAL A 222 -16.25 11.27 -32.33
C VAL A 222 -16.08 12.78 -32.36
N HIS A 223 -16.39 13.40 -33.49
CA HIS A 223 -16.36 14.85 -33.66
C HIS A 223 -17.78 15.41 -33.87
N VAL A 224 -18.28 16.17 -32.90
CA VAL A 224 -19.59 16.83 -32.95
C VAL A 224 -19.39 18.31 -33.25
N ASN A 225 -19.32 18.65 -34.53
CA ASN A 225 -19.03 20.01 -35.00
C ASN A 225 -20.28 20.86 -35.23
N SER A 226 -21.47 20.32 -34.93
CA SER A 226 -22.76 21.00 -35.12
C SER A 226 -23.82 20.42 -34.18
N ASP A 227 -24.97 21.07 -34.10
CA ASP A 227 -25.95 20.84 -33.05
C ASP A 227 -26.59 19.44 -33.09
N ILE A 228 -26.75 18.84 -31.91
CA ILE A 228 -27.57 17.66 -31.64
C ILE A 228 -28.84 18.12 -30.90
N GLY A 229 -30.00 17.86 -31.50
CA GLY A 229 -31.31 18.23 -30.95
C GLY A 229 -31.80 17.32 -29.83
N GLY A 230 -31.23 16.11 -29.70
CA GLY A 230 -31.47 15.14 -28.63
C GLY A 230 -30.27 14.97 -27.69
N ALA A 231 -30.16 13.78 -27.09
CA ALA A 231 -29.04 13.38 -26.23
C ALA A 231 -27.85 12.81 -27.03
N LEU A 232 -26.64 12.94 -26.47
CA LEU A 232 -25.44 12.26 -26.95
C LEU A 232 -25.03 11.17 -25.95
N ASN A 233 -25.21 9.91 -26.33
CA ASN A 233 -24.85 8.76 -25.52
C ASN A 233 -23.65 8.03 -26.11
N ILE A 234 -22.55 7.90 -25.35
CA ILE A 234 -21.35 7.18 -25.76
C ILE A 234 -21.16 5.94 -24.87
N ASN A 235 -20.93 4.78 -25.47
CA ASN A 235 -20.55 3.53 -24.82
C ASN A 235 -19.49 2.79 -25.64
N GLY A 236 -19.02 1.64 -25.16
CA GLY A 236 -17.98 0.83 -25.77
C GLY A 236 -16.56 1.29 -25.40
N SER A 237 -15.57 0.59 -25.95
CA SER A 237 -14.16 0.95 -25.79
C SER A 237 -13.69 1.79 -26.98
N TRP A 238 -13.25 3.01 -26.69
CA TRP A 238 -12.76 3.98 -27.66
C TRP A 238 -11.32 4.36 -27.36
N ALA A 239 -10.45 4.28 -28.35
CA ALA A 239 -9.05 4.67 -28.23
C ALA A 239 -8.63 5.59 -29.38
N THR A 240 -7.98 6.70 -29.05
CA THR A 240 -7.32 7.58 -30.02
C THR A 240 -5.82 7.69 -29.76
N THR A 241 -5.02 7.66 -30.82
CA THR A 241 -3.59 7.92 -30.73
C THR A 241 -3.01 8.33 -32.09
N GLY A 242 -1.97 9.17 -32.07
CA GLY A 242 -1.13 9.39 -33.24
C GLY A 242 0.05 8.41 -33.30
N TYR A 243 0.35 7.75 -32.18
CA TYR A 243 1.55 6.95 -32.03
C TYR A 243 1.48 5.60 -32.77
N LEU A 244 2.65 5.15 -33.22
CA LEU A 244 2.84 3.80 -33.74
C LEU A 244 2.82 2.75 -32.63
N SER A 245 3.36 3.11 -31.45
CA SER A 245 3.41 2.29 -30.24
C SER A 245 2.85 3.07 -29.06
N THR A 246 1.99 2.42 -28.26
CA THR A 246 1.54 2.94 -26.95
C THR A 246 2.34 2.33 -25.79
N THR A 247 3.45 1.66 -26.10
CA THR A 247 4.43 1.18 -25.11
C THR A 247 5.74 1.91 -25.37
N PRO A 248 6.16 2.81 -24.48
CA PRO A 248 7.38 3.57 -24.67
C PRO A 248 8.61 2.66 -24.48
N PRO A 249 9.69 2.84 -25.25
CA PRO A 249 10.94 2.14 -25.02
C PRO A 249 11.62 2.65 -23.73
N THR A 250 12.47 1.83 -23.12
CA THR A 250 13.24 2.21 -21.93
C THR A 250 14.23 3.36 -22.18
N ASP A 251 14.71 3.48 -23.41
CA ASP A 251 15.54 4.61 -23.88
C ASP A 251 14.76 5.33 -24.99
N GLN A 252 14.35 6.56 -24.71
CA GLN A 252 13.60 7.41 -25.65
C GLN A 252 14.51 8.34 -26.47
N SER A 253 15.84 8.30 -26.30
CA SER A 253 16.76 9.19 -27.00
C SER A 253 16.88 8.93 -28.51
N GLY A 254 16.44 7.75 -28.95
CA GLY A 254 16.35 7.38 -30.36
C GLY A 254 15.04 7.76 -31.04
N LEU A 255 14.04 8.27 -30.31
CA LEU A 255 12.76 8.65 -30.91
C LEU A 255 12.92 9.90 -31.78
N ASP A 256 12.28 9.90 -32.94
CA ASP A 256 12.20 11.05 -33.82
C ASP A 256 10.80 11.70 -33.82
N ALA A 257 10.52 12.56 -34.80
CA ALA A 257 9.30 13.36 -34.79
C ALA A 257 8.06 12.55 -35.19
N ASP A 258 8.22 11.53 -36.02
CA ASP A 258 7.14 10.67 -36.48
C ASP A 258 6.75 9.60 -35.45
N ASP A 259 7.67 9.20 -34.57
CA ASP A 259 7.32 8.40 -33.38
C ASP A 259 6.39 9.14 -32.41
N LEU A 260 6.47 10.47 -32.39
CA LEU A 260 5.81 11.34 -31.41
C LEU A 260 4.58 12.07 -31.98
N GLU A 261 4.00 11.57 -33.07
CA GLU A 261 2.79 12.17 -33.66
C GLU A 261 1.60 12.17 -32.68
N GLN A 262 0.91 13.32 -32.61
CA GLN A 262 -0.21 13.52 -31.70
C GLN A 262 -1.55 13.21 -32.38
N GLY A 263 -2.33 12.33 -31.74
CA GLY A 263 -3.73 12.09 -32.10
C GLY A 263 -4.65 13.20 -31.60
N GLY A 264 -5.92 13.16 -31.98
CA GLY A 264 -6.96 14.03 -31.44
C GLY A 264 -7.75 13.40 -30.29
N SER A 265 -8.75 14.13 -29.81
CA SER A 265 -9.64 13.69 -28.74
C SER A 265 -10.44 12.44 -29.10
N VAL A 266 -10.83 11.66 -28.08
CA VAL A 266 -11.78 10.57 -28.26
C VAL A 266 -13.16 11.14 -28.55
N LEU A 267 -13.57 12.15 -27.79
CA LEU A 267 -14.81 12.90 -28.02
C LEU A 267 -14.48 14.40 -28.05
N LEU A 268 -14.72 15.05 -29.19
CA LEU A 268 -14.66 16.50 -29.36
C LEU A 268 -16.05 17.04 -29.66
N VAL A 269 -16.55 17.95 -28.82
CA VAL A 269 -17.86 18.59 -28.97
C VAL A 269 -17.68 20.09 -29.16
N ASN A 270 -18.07 20.57 -30.34
CA ASN A 270 -18.09 22.00 -30.70
C ASN A 270 -19.51 22.53 -30.96
N GLY A 271 -20.51 21.66 -31.09
CA GLY A 271 -21.92 22.01 -31.26
C GLY A 271 -22.75 21.91 -29.97
N ASN A 272 -23.96 22.47 -29.98
CA ASN A 272 -24.89 22.34 -28.86
C ASN A 272 -25.40 20.91 -28.74
N VAL A 273 -25.65 20.43 -27.52
CA VAL A 273 -26.29 19.12 -27.27
C VAL A 273 -27.47 19.33 -26.33
N ALA A 274 -28.69 19.28 -26.87
CA ALA A 274 -29.87 19.72 -26.12
C ALA A 274 -30.26 18.76 -24.99
N GLY A 275 -30.04 17.45 -25.16
CA GLY A 275 -30.39 16.40 -24.20
C GLY A 275 -29.22 15.92 -23.33
N GLY A 276 -28.15 16.70 -23.22
CA GLY A 276 -26.96 16.35 -22.42
C GLY A 276 -26.06 15.29 -23.07
N ILE A 277 -24.91 15.10 -22.43
CA ILE A 277 -23.88 14.14 -22.84
C ILE A 277 -23.73 13.09 -21.73
N THR A 278 -23.89 11.82 -22.08
CA THR A 278 -23.72 10.70 -21.15
C THR A 278 -22.64 9.76 -21.67
N ILE A 279 -21.56 9.60 -20.90
CA ILE A 279 -20.60 8.51 -21.07
C ILE A 279 -21.12 7.36 -20.21
N GLN A 280 -21.69 6.34 -20.86
CA GLN A 280 -22.42 5.27 -20.19
C GLN A 280 -21.52 4.33 -19.39
N GLY A 281 -22.09 3.67 -18.41
CA GLY A 281 -21.45 2.63 -17.61
C GLY A 281 -22.20 2.45 -16.30
N ILE A 282 -21.63 1.63 -15.41
CA ILE A 282 -22.28 1.29 -14.13
C ILE A 282 -22.49 2.52 -13.24
N GLY A 283 -21.65 3.57 -13.34
CA GLY A 283 -21.76 4.73 -12.46
C GLY A 283 -21.29 4.41 -11.03
N VAL A 284 -22.12 4.73 -10.03
CA VAL A 284 -21.81 4.68 -8.60
C VAL A 284 -22.48 3.48 -7.91
N GLU A 285 -22.65 2.36 -8.60
CA GLU A 285 -23.32 1.19 -8.04
C GLU A 285 -22.39 0.40 -7.09
N ASN A 286 -22.86 0.12 -5.87
CA ASN A 286 -22.18 -0.73 -4.88
C ASN A 286 -22.99 -1.98 -4.53
N ASP A 287 -24.03 -2.31 -5.31
CA ASP A 287 -24.84 -3.47 -5.01
C ASP A 287 -24.04 -4.78 -5.21
N LEU A 288 -23.71 -5.42 -4.09
CA LEU A 288 -23.09 -6.74 -4.02
C LEU A 288 -24.02 -7.87 -4.52
N ASN A 289 -25.27 -7.56 -4.86
CA ASN A 289 -26.28 -8.51 -5.29
C ASN A 289 -26.50 -8.58 -6.82
N ASP A 290 -25.67 -7.93 -7.64
CA ASP A 290 -25.58 -8.26 -9.07
C ASP A 290 -25.09 -9.71 -9.24
N ASP A 291 -26.03 -10.64 -9.14
CA ASP A 291 -25.85 -12.07 -9.31
C ASP A 291 -25.92 -12.48 -10.80
N GLY A 292 -25.91 -11.49 -11.70
CA GLY A 292 -25.99 -11.67 -13.13
C GLY A 292 -27.28 -12.38 -13.57
N ASP A 293 -28.34 -12.36 -12.74
CA ASP A 293 -29.65 -12.83 -13.15
C ASP A 293 -30.35 -11.75 -13.98
N ALA A 294 -30.74 -12.15 -15.19
CA ALA A 294 -31.34 -11.26 -16.18
C ALA A 294 -32.84 -11.05 -15.90
N GLU A 295 -33.21 -10.63 -14.69
CA GLU A 295 -34.54 -10.07 -14.43
C GLU A 295 -34.67 -8.72 -15.17
N ASP A 296 -35.87 -8.43 -15.69
CA ASP A 296 -36.06 -7.60 -16.90
C ASP A 296 -35.89 -6.08 -16.77
N ASN A 297 -35.16 -5.60 -15.75
CA ASN A 297 -34.99 -4.17 -15.51
C ASN A 297 -33.56 -3.71 -15.08
N GLU A 298 -32.56 -4.60 -15.02
CA GLU A 298 -31.14 -4.29 -14.66
C GLU A 298 -30.24 -4.11 -15.91
N THR A 299 -30.77 -3.51 -16.99
CA THR A 299 -30.14 -3.59 -18.32
C THR A 299 -28.97 -2.63 -18.58
N ASP A 300 -28.52 -1.81 -17.62
CA ASP A 300 -27.39 -0.87 -17.80
C ASP A 300 -26.06 -1.29 -17.15
N ASP A 301 -25.99 -2.41 -16.43
CA ASP A 301 -24.83 -2.71 -15.58
C ASP A 301 -23.70 -3.52 -16.21
N ASN A 302 -23.88 -4.08 -17.40
CA ASN A 302 -22.94 -5.10 -17.89
C ASN A 302 -21.80 -4.60 -18.79
N VAL A 303 -21.83 -3.36 -19.29
CA VAL A 303 -20.73 -2.82 -20.13
C VAL A 303 -20.48 -1.34 -19.83
N THR A 304 -19.37 -1.08 -19.15
CA THR A 304 -18.87 0.27 -18.85
C THR A 304 -18.09 0.83 -20.03
N ALA A 305 -18.39 2.06 -20.46
CA ALA A 305 -17.62 2.72 -21.51
C ALA A 305 -16.19 2.97 -21.06
N VAL A 306 -15.22 2.85 -21.96
CA VAL A 306 -13.82 3.19 -21.70
C VAL A 306 -13.33 4.06 -22.84
N LEU A 307 -13.11 5.35 -22.57
CA LEU A 307 -12.54 6.29 -23.53
C LEU A 307 -11.08 6.53 -23.14
N ALA A 308 -10.15 6.26 -24.05
CA ALA A 308 -8.72 6.37 -23.81
C ALA A 308 -8.04 7.25 -24.88
N SER A 309 -7.39 8.33 -24.46
CA SER A 309 -6.48 9.09 -25.34
C SER A 309 -5.03 8.83 -24.96
N TYR A 310 -4.21 8.55 -25.98
CA TYR A 310 -2.78 8.39 -25.85
C TYR A 310 -2.08 9.50 -26.62
N GLY A 311 -1.70 10.56 -25.90
CA GLY A 311 -1.15 11.81 -26.45
C GLY A 311 -1.63 13.04 -25.68
N SER A 312 -1.34 14.22 -26.20
CA SER A 312 -1.63 15.51 -25.56
C SER A 312 -3.06 16.01 -25.71
N ALA A 313 -3.85 15.43 -26.60
CA ALA A 313 -5.24 15.83 -26.78
C ALA A 313 -6.12 15.37 -25.60
N PRO A 314 -7.07 16.21 -25.13
CA PRO A 314 -8.00 15.79 -24.09
C PRO A 314 -8.81 14.57 -24.51
N THR A 315 -9.04 13.60 -23.63
CA THR A 315 -9.90 12.43 -23.95
C THR A 315 -11.30 12.89 -24.34
N VAL A 316 -11.91 13.72 -23.50
CA VAL A 316 -13.16 14.43 -23.78
C VAL A 316 -12.90 15.92 -23.77
N HIS A 317 -13.24 16.59 -24.88
CA HIS A 317 -13.08 18.03 -25.05
C HIS A 317 -14.41 18.66 -25.45
N VAL A 318 -14.93 19.54 -24.60
CA VAL A 318 -16.10 20.36 -24.92
C VAL A 318 -15.61 21.78 -25.10
N GLN A 319 -15.61 22.26 -26.34
CA GLN A 319 -15.02 23.53 -26.69
C GLN A 319 -15.94 24.35 -27.59
N ALA A 320 -16.27 25.57 -27.18
CA ALA A 320 -16.93 26.53 -28.05
C ALA A 320 -16.02 26.90 -29.24
N ASP A 321 -16.57 26.96 -30.45
CA ASP A 321 -15.84 27.40 -31.65
C ASP A 321 -16.62 28.53 -32.36
N GLY A 322 -16.25 29.77 -32.08
CA GLY A 322 -16.81 30.99 -32.68
C GLY A 322 -18.27 31.31 -32.33
N SER A 323 -18.95 30.45 -31.58
CA SER A 323 -20.31 30.62 -31.08
C SER A 323 -20.50 29.92 -29.74
N ASN A 324 -21.43 30.40 -28.91
CA ASN A 324 -21.68 29.79 -27.62
C ASN A 324 -22.13 28.34 -27.77
N LEU A 325 -21.50 27.46 -27.00
CA LEU A 325 -21.84 26.06 -26.87
C LEU A 325 -22.66 25.88 -25.60
N VAL A 326 -23.81 25.25 -25.72
CA VAL A 326 -24.70 24.91 -24.60
C VAL A 326 -24.96 23.42 -24.61
N VAL A 327 -24.62 22.77 -23.50
CA VAL A 327 -25.04 21.40 -23.18
C VAL A 327 -26.24 21.50 -22.23
N GLY A 328 -27.39 20.98 -22.67
CA GLY A 328 -28.59 20.85 -21.86
C GLY A 328 -28.49 19.66 -20.90
N ALA A 329 -29.47 19.50 -20.02
CA ALA A 329 -29.47 18.39 -19.06
C ALA A 329 -30.03 17.10 -19.69
N ASN A 330 -29.43 15.97 -19.33
CA ASN A 330 -29.91 14.63 -19.65
C ASN A 330 -31.09 14.21 -18.75
N ALA A 331 -31.52 12.95 -18.86
CA ALA A 331 -32.64 12.41 -18.09
C ALA A 331 -32.43 12.50 -16.57
N ASP A 332 -31.18 12.40 -16.11
CA ASP A 332 -30.77 12.43 -14.70
C ASP A 332 -30.54 13.87 -14.19
N GLY A 333 -30.66 14.86 -15.07
CA GLY A 333 -30.51 16.27 -14.74
C GLY A 333 -29.10 16.84 -14.91
N TRP A 334 -28.16 16.06 -15.43
CA TRP A 334 -26.76 16.45 -15.64
C TRP A 334 -26.50 16.92 -17.07
N GLY A 335 -25.67 17.94 -17.22
CA GLY A 335 -25.26 18.39 -18.56
C GLY A 335 -24.25 17.44 -19.18
N LEU A 336 -23.25 17.08 -18.40
CA LEU A 336 -22.28 16.03 -18.72
C LEU A 336 -22.25 15.04 -17.56
N GLN A 337 -22.49 13.77 -17.84
CA GLN A 337 -22.43 12.69 -16.86
C GLN A 337 -21.46 11.61 -17.32
N VAL A 338 -20.52 11.26 -16.45
CA VAL A 338 -19.46 10.27 -16.69
C VAL A 338 -19.70 9.05 -15.80
N ARG A 339 -20.53 8.12 -16.28
CA ARG A 339 -20.77 6.80 -15.67
C ARG A 339 -19.73 5.75 -16.12
N GLY A 340 -19.02 6.03 -17.22
CA GLY A 340 -17.90 5.24 -17.73
C GLY A 340 -16.52 5.72 -17.27
N GLN A 341 -15.47 5.20 -17.89
CA GLN A 341 -14.08 5.55 -17.60
C GLN A 341 -13.50 6.49 -18.66
N LEU A 342 -12.84 7.57 -18.21
CA LEU A 342 -12.01 8.43 -19.05
C LEU A 342 -10.54 8.27 -18.66
N ASN A 343 -9.69 7.92 -19.62
CA ASN A 343 -8.26 7.68 -19.41
C ASN A 343 -7.42 8.52 -20.37
N ALA A 344 -6.68 9.49 -19.85
CA ALA A 344 -5.67 10.21 -20.61
C ALA A 344 -4.28 9.74 -20.21
N THR A 345 -3.42 9.48 -21.20
CA THR A 345 -2.04 9.09 -20.96
C THR A 345 -1.10 9.84 -21.91
N GLY A 346 -0.34 10.78 -21.37
CA GLY A 346 0.86 11.32 -21.98
C GLY A 346 1.98 10.30 -21.88
N ILE A 347 2.02 9.37 -22.84
CA ILE A 347 2.88 8.17 -22.79
C ILE A 347 4.38 8.51 -22.79
N TYR A 348 4.77 9.48 -23.62
CA TYR A 348 6.16 9.83 -23.84
C TYR A 348 6.56 11.01 -22.97
N ASN A 349 7.85 11.12 -22.67
CA ASN A 349 8.37 12.17 -21.80
C ASN A 349 8.05 13.56 -22.36
N GLY A 350 7.53 14.45 -21.51
CA GLY A 350 7.17 15.81 -21.92
C GLY A 350 5.79 15.93 -22.57
N ILE A 351 5.00 14.86 -22.60
CA ILE A 351 3.62 14.88 -23.10
C ILE A 351 2.63 14.94 -21.94
N GLU A 352 1.82 15.99 -21.92
CA GLU A 352 0.74 16.18 -20.95
C GLU A 352 -0.42 15.22 -21.24
N GLY A 353 -1.09 14.72 -20.21
CA GLY A 353 -2.31 13.93 -20.32
C GLY A 353 -3.47 14.72 -19.75
N THR A 354 -4.53 14.94 -20.54
CA THR A 354 -5.76 15.63 -20.09
C THR A 354 -6.97 14.72 -20.27
N ALA A 355 -7.71 14.38 -19.21
CA ALA A 355 -8.86 13.48 -19.35
C ALA A 355 -10.14 14.22 -19.76
N LEU A 356 -10.53 15.27 -19.05
CA LEU A 356 -11.69 16.10 -19.39
C LEU A 356 -11.31 17.57 -19.44
N ARG A 357 -11.61 18.24 -20.57
CA ARG A 357 -11.47 19.70 -20.70
C ARG A 357 -12.76 20.33 -21.20
N ILE A 358 -13.21 21.39 -20.53
CA ILE A 358 -14.37 22.20 -20.92
C ILE A 358 -13.93 23.66 -21.00
N GLU A 359 -14.09 24.31 -22.14
CA GLU A 359 -13.64 25.69 -22.34
C GLU A 359 -14.40 26.44 -23.42
N GLY A 360 -14.39 27.77 -23.33
CA GLY A 360 -14.80 28.63 -24.44
C GLY A 360 -13.74 28.72 -25.55
N ASP A 361 -13.90 29.70 -26.44
CA ASP A 361 -12.94 29.95 -27.52
C ASP A 361 -11.84 30.95 -27.14
N GLY A 362 -11.89 31.52 -25.93
CA GLY A 362 -11.00 32.58 -25.44
C GLY A 362 -11.16 33.93 -26.16
N LEU A 363 -12.16 34.04 -27.05
CA LEU A 363 -12.52 35.23 -27.82
C LEU A 363 -13.91 35.76 -27.44
N GLY A 364 -14.55 35.14 -26.45
CA GLY A 364 -15.82 35.53 -25.85
C GLY A 364 -16.99 34.59 -26.13
N ALA A 365 -16.80 33.50 -26.89
CA ALA A 365 -17.76 32.41 -26.94
C ALA A 365 -17.58 31.50 -25.73
N THR A 366 -18.69 31.17 -25.08
CA THR A 366 -18.71 30.40 -23.82
C THR A 366 -19.10 28.96 -24.05
N ALA A 367 -18.58 28.05 -23.22
CA ALA A 367 -19.09 26.69 -23.09
C ALA A 367 -19.88 26.57 -21.78
N THR A 368 -21.20 26.41 -21.89
CA THR A 368 -22.11 26.31 -20.75
C THR A 368 -22.61 24.88 -20.59
N ILE A 369 -22.38 24.28 -19.42
CA ILE A 369 -22.90 22.97 -19.04
C ILE A 369 -24.05 23.17 -18.05
N ASN A 370 -25.29 23.09 -18.53
CA ASN A 370 -26.47 23.22 -17.68
C ASN A 370 -26.68 21.94 -16.86
N GLY A 371 -27.02 22.08 -15.58
CA GLY A 371 -27.17 20.93 -14.67
C GLY A 371 -25.88 20.54 -13.96
N GLY A 372 -24.73 20.83 -14.57
CA GLY A 372 -23.41 20.58 -14.01
C GLY A 372 -22.72 19.38 -14.66
N VAL A 373 -21.55 19.05 -14.11
CA VAL A 373 -20.77 17.87 -14.50
C VAL A 373 -20.83 16.87 -13.34
N ALA A 374 -21.23 15.63 -13.62
CA ALA A 374 -21.17 14.52 -12.68
C ALA A 374 -20.12 13.48 -13.12
N ILE A 375 -19.21 13.16 -12.22
CA ILE A 375 -18.24 12.08 -12.35
C ILE A 375 -18.67 10.94 -11.44
N ASP A 376 -19.27 9.91 -12.05
CA ASP A 376 -19.90 8.81 -11.33
C ASP A 376 -18.99 7.58 -11.24
N ASN A 377 -18.11 7.40 -12.22
CA ASN A 377 -17.13 6.31 -12.22
C ASN A 377 -15.70 6.87 -12.16
N SER A 378 -14.86 6.76 -13.19
CA SER A 378 -13.44 7.15 -13.07
C SER A 378 -12.98 8.11 -14.15
N VAL A 379 -12.29 9.18 -13.74
CA VAL A 379 -11.51 10.06 -14.61
C VAL A 379 -10.04 9.98 -14.18
N SER A 380 -9.16 9.55 -15.08
CA SER A 380 -7.73 9.38 -14.81
C SER A 380 -6.87 10.08 -15.85
N ALA A 381 -5.87 10.82 -15.40
CA ALA A 381 -4.83 11.41 -16.24
C ALA A 381 -3.44 10.99 -15.76
N ASN A 382 -2.58 10.60 -16.69
CA ASN A 382 -1.23 10.12 -16.42
C ASN A 382 -0.24 10.81 -17.35
N SER A 383 0.88 11.27 -16.83
CA SER A 383 1.97 11.87 -17.61
C SER A 383 3.35 11.48 -17.08
N ALA A 384 4.31 11.39 -18.00
CA ALA A 384 5.73 11.24 -17.68
C ALA A 384 6.49 12.51 -18.07
N GLU A 385 7.30 13.04 -17.15
CA GLU A 385 8.09 14.27 -17.37
C GLU A 385 7.25 15.46 -17.86
N ALA A 386 6.01 15.58 -17.37
CA ALA A 386 5.05 16.63 -17.76
C ALA A 386 3.94 16.81 -16.71
N ASP A 387 3.17 17.88 -16.85
CA ASP A 387 1.95 18.10 -16.06
C ASP A 387 0.86 17.08 -16.45
N ALA A 388 0.03 16.70 -15.47
CA ALA A 388 -1.12 15.82 -15.67
C ALA A 388 -2.42 16.50 -15.25
N PHE A 389 -3.48 16.37 -16.05
CA PHE A 389 -4.74 17.09 -15.83
C PHE A 389 -5.96 16.13 -15.84
N GLY A 390 -6.56 15.90 -14.67
CA GLY A 390 -7.79 15.11 -14.55
C GLY A 390 -8.98 15.84 -15.21
N VAL A 391 -9.50 16.86 -14.54
CA VAL A 391 -10.60 17.70 -15.02
C VAL A 391 -10.16 19.15 -15.09
N VAL A 392 -10.33 19.78 -16.26
CA VAL A 392 -10.02 21.18 -16.49
C VAL A 392 -11.26 21.96 -16.92
N PHE A 393 -11.57 23.00 -16.16
CA PHE A 393 -12.47 24.07 -16.58
C PHE A 393 -11.63 25.23 -17.06
N GLY A 394 -11.54 25.38 -18.37
CA GLY A 394 -10.77 26.43 -19.03
C GLY A 394 -11.49 27.78 -19.02
N GLN A 395 -10.82 28.79 -19.57
CA GLN A 395 -11.38 30.12 -19.78
C GLN A 395 -12.77 30.08 -20.45
N ASP A 396 -13.69 30.94 -19.99
CA ASP A 396 -15.06 31.09 -20.54
C ASP A 396 -15.94 29.82 -20.43
N SER A 397 -15.54 28.85 -19.60
CA SER A 397 -16.40 27.74 -19.18
C SER A 397 -17.37 28.18 -18.07
N ILE A 398 -18.62 27.73 -18.16
CA ILE A 398 -19.68 28.04 -17.20
C ILE A 398 -20.37 26.75 -16.78
N THR A 399 -20.10 26.30 -15.56
CA THR A 399 -20.65 25.06 -14.99
C THR A 399 -21.07 25.33 -13.55
N ASN A 400 -22.34 25.12 -13.22
CA ASN A 400 -22.86 25.49 -11.88
C ASN A 400 -22.37 24.58 -10.75
N LEU A 401 -22.01 23.34 -11.06
CA LEU A 401 -21.62 22.31 -10.09
C LEU A 401 -20.70 21.29 -10.76
N LEU A 402 -19.60 20.95 -10.09
CA LEU A 402 -18.91 19.68 -10.29
C LEU A 402 -19.30 18.74 -9.14
N ALA A 403 -19.89 17.60 -9.47
CA ALA A 403 -20.18 16.52 -8.53
C ALA A 403 -19.23 15.34 -8.81
N VAL A 404 -18.40 14.99 -7.84
CA VAL A 404 -17.51 13.83 -7.90
C VAL A 404 -18.05 12.77 -6.96
N ARG A 405 -18.71 11.77 -7.54
CA ARG A 405 -19.25 10.60 -6.82
C ARG A 405 -18.35 9.38 -6.96
N GLY A 406 -17.69 9.21 -8.10
CA GLY A 406 -16.67 8.18 -8.29
C GLY A 406 -15.26 8.70 -7.96
N SER A 407 -14.35 8.71 -8.92
CA SER A 407 -12.95 9.13 -8.73
C SER A 407 -12.45 10.08 -9.82
N VAL A 408 -11.68 11.08 -9.41
CA VAL A 408 -10.83 11.90 -10.27
C VAL A 408 -9.40 11.76 -9.79
N THR A 409 -8.53 11.17 -10.62
CA THR A 409 -7.12 10.92 -10.28
C THR A 409 -6.18 11.52 -11.32
N SER A 410 -5.16 12.24 -10.89
CA SER A 410 -4.05 12.68 -11.75
C SER A 410 -2.71 12.14 -11.25
N ASN A 411 -1.85 11.70 -12.16
CA ASN A 411 -0.52 11.16 -11.86
C ASN A 411 0.52 11.82 -12.78
N SER A 412 1.50 12.50 -12.18
CA SER A 412 2.70 12.95 -12.89
C SER A 412 3.91 12.22 -12.32
N ALA A 413 4.74 11.63 -13.18
CA ALA A 413 5.98 10.96 -12.78
C ALA A 413 7.17 11.68 -13.41
N SER A 414 8.04 12.26 -12.58
CA SER A 414 9.19 13.05 -13.04
C SER A 414 10.18 13.34 -11.92
N ASP A 415 11.46 13.51 -12.27
CA ASP A 415 12.48 14.07 -11.37
C ASP A 415 12.51 15.61 -11.40
N ALA A 416 11.78 16.24 -12.31
CA ALA A 416 11.74 17.69 -12.56
C ALA A 416 10.43 18.34 -12.11
N ALA A 417 10.47 19.63 -11.79
CA ALA A 417 9.33 20.35 -11.24
C ALA A 417 8.17 20.51 -12.25
N PHE A 418 7.22 19.57 -12.20
CA PHE A 418 5.92 19.57 -12.86
C PHE A 418 4.82 19.48 -11.81
N THR A 419 3.56 19.61 -12.23
CA THR A 419 2.41 19.55 -11.34
C THR A 419 1.38 18.52 -11.80
N SER A 420 0.91 17.72 -10.85
CA SER A 420 -0.24 16.84 -11.04
C SER A 420 -1.52 17.56 -10.57
N HIS A 421 -2.45 17.83 -11.49
CA HIS A 421 -3.71 18.52 -11.22
C HIS A 421 -4.92 17.58 -11.36
N ALA A 422 -5.61 17.27 -10.27
CA ALA A 422 -6.82 16.44 -10.36
C ALA A 422 -8.02 17.27 -10.86
N VAL A 423 -8.24 18.45 -10.27
CA VAL A 423 -9.24 19.44 -10.73
C VAL A 423 -8.60 20.82 -10.83
N LEU A 424 -8.64 21.42 -12.03
CA LEU A 424 -8.12 22.76 -12.31
C LEU A 424 -9.22 23.67 -12.88
N LEU A 425 -9.43 24.82 -12.23
CA LEU A 425 -10.26 25.91 -12.72
C LEU A 425 -9.32 27.03 -13.17
N GLU A 426 -9.18 27.20 -14.48
CA GLU A 426 -8.33 28.24 -15.05
C GLU A 426 -8.94 29.64 -14.88
N ALA A 427 -8.10 30.66 -15.03
CA ALA A 427 -8.56 32.05 -15.01
C ALA A 427 -9.67 32.31 -16.05
N GLY A 428 -10.82 32.79 -15.59
CA GLY A 428 -12.00 33.05 -16.43
C GLY A 428 -13.01 31.91 -16.50
N ALA A 429 -12.75 30.76 -15.87
CA ALA A 429 -13.77 29.74 -15.62
C ALA A 429 -14.81 30.23 -14.59
N SER A 430 -15.98 29.59 -14.55
CA SER A 430 -17.03 29.83 -13.56
C SER A 430 -17.58 28.52 -13.02
N VAL A 431 -17.07 28.07 -11.88
CA VAL A 431 -17.53 26.87 -11.16
C VAL A 431 -17.71 27.18 -9.67
N PRO A 432 -18.92 27.60 -9.23
CA PRO A 432 -19.10 28.13 -7.88
C PRO A 432 -19.12 27.06 -6.78
N ALA A 433 -19.35 25.79 -7.14
CA ALA A 433 -19.50 24.71 -6.18
C ALA A 433 -18.86 23.40 -6.67
N ILE A 434 -18.19 22.71 -5.75
CA ILE A 434 -17.73 21.33 -5.89
C ILE A 434 -18.37 20.49 -4.77
N ASN A 435 -18.97 19.36 -5.12
CA ASN A 435 -19.46 18.36 -4.18
C ASN A 435 -18.71 17.05 -4.40
N ASN A 436 -17.95 16.59 -3.41
CA ASN A 436 -17.21 15.35 -3.44
C ASN A 436 -17.80 14.36 -2.44
N SER A 437 -18.32 13.24 -2.94
CA SER A 437 -18.68 12.06 -2.14
C SER A 437 -17.81 10.84 -2.46
N GLY A 438 -16.99 10.92 -3.51
CA GLY A 438 -16.01 9.92 -3.88
C GLY A 438 -14.59 10.37 -3.57
N THR A 439 -13.68 10.24 -4.54
CA THR A 439 -12.25 10.57 -4.39
C THR A 439 -11.77 11.61 -5.40
N ILE A 440 -11.10 12.66 -4.92
CA ILE A 440 -10.30 13.58 -5.75
C ILE A 440 -8.85 13.45 -5.30
N GLN A 441 -7.97 12.94 -6.16
CA GLN A 441 -6.59 12.65 -5.80
C GLN A 441 -5.58 13.12 -6.85
N ALA A 442 -4.57 13.86 -6.40
CA ALA A 442 -3.39 14.17 -7.20
C ALA A 442 -2.16 13.47 -6.61
N ASN A 443 -1.44 12.73 -7.45
CA ASN A 443 -0.17 12.09 -7.10
C ASN A 443 0.95 12.66 -7.96
N TYR A 444 2.07 12.96 -7.31
CA TYR A 444 3.33 13.26 -7.97
C TYR A 444 4.37 12.23 -7.54
N PHE A 445 4.93 11.50 -8.51
CA PHE A 445 5.97 10.49 -8.30
C PHE A 445 7.33 11.13 -8.63
N GLY A 446 8.09 11.44 -7.57
CA GLY A 446 9.34 12.19 -7.63
C GLY A 446 9.46 13.18 -6.47
N GLU A 447 10.55 13.95 -6.42
CA GLU A 447 10.86 14.77 -5.25
C GLU A 447 10.77 16.28 -5.48
N THR A 448 10.64 16.78 -6.71
CA THR A 448 10.74 18.24 -6.97
C THR A 448 9.48 18.94 -7.44
N GLY A 449 8.48 18.19 -7.91
CA GLY A 449 7.20 18.74 -8.37
C GLY A 449 6.07 18.65 -7.36
N ASP A 450 4.93 19.22 -7.75
CA ASP A 450 3.80 19.48 -6.88
C ASP A 450 2.63 18.53 -7.19
N ALA A 451 1.84 18.21 -6.18
CA ALA A 451 0.56 17.53 -6.32
C ALA A 451 -0.56 18.46 -5.85
N VAL A 452 -1.54 18.75 -6.72
CA VAL A 452 -2.65 19.67 -6.42
C VAL A 452 -4.00 19.03 -6.75
N ALA A 453 -4.76 18.66 -5.71
CA ALA A 453 -6.02 17.95 -5.92
C ALA A 453 -7.13 18.89 -6.44
N ILE A 454 -7.28 20.09 -5.86
CA ILE A 454 -8.20 21.12 -6.37
C ILE A 454 -7.44 22.44 -6.45
N GLN A 455 -7.39 23.06 -7.63
CA GLN A 455 -6.86 24.41 -7.80
C GLN A 455 -7.88 25.33 -8.46
N ASP A 456 -8.16 26.48 -7.83
CA ASP A 456 -8.95 27.57 -8.39
C ASP A 456 -8.11 28.81 -8.67
N LEU A 457 -7.87 29.06 -9.96
CA LEU A 457 -7.29 30.29 -10.48
C LEU A 457 -8.35 31.28 -10.99
N SER A 458 -9.62 30.86 -11.02
CA SER A 458 -10.75 31.67 -11.47
C SER A 458 -11.27 32.61 -10.38
N GLY A 459 -11.12 32.22 -9.11
CA GLY A 459 -11.70 32.93 -7.95
C GLY A 459 -13.22 32.84 -7.90
N THR A 460 -13.83 31.87 -8.60
CA THR A 460 -15.27 31.68 -8.66
C THR A 460 -15.77 30.59 -7.73
N LEU A 461 -14.91 29.67 -7.28
CA LEU A 461 -15.26 28.61 -6.35
C LEU A 461 -15.54 29.20 -4.96
N THR A 462 -16.74 28.97 -4.44
CA THR A 462 -17.16 29.53 -3.14
C THR A 462 -17.65 28.48 -2.16
N THR A 463 -17.95 27.26 -2.62
CA THR A 463 -18.38 26.17 -1.76
C THR A 463 -17.75 24.86 -2.18
N ILE A 464 -17.08 24.20 -1.24
CA ILE A 464 -16.56 22.86 -1.38
C ILE A 464 -17.24 22.02 -0.30
N THR A 465 -17.98 20.98 -0.69
CA THR A 465 -18.53 20.01 0.25
C THR A 465 -17.82 18.68 0.03
N ASN A 466 -17.16 18.18 1.05
CA ASN A 466 -16.47 16.90 1.06
C ASN A 466 -17.17 15.94 2.02
N SER A 467 -17.50 14.76 1.50
CA SER A 467 -18.04 13.62 2.24
C SER A 467 -17.33 12.31 1.87
N GLY A 468 -16.27 12.39 1.06
CA GLY A 468 -15.36 11.30 0.73
C GLY A 468 -13.90 11.73 0.96
N GLY A 469 -13.01 11.43 0.00
CA GLY A 469 -11.58 11.73 0.08
C GLY A 469 -11.12 12.86 -0.85
N ILE A 470 -10.31 13.79 -0.34
CA ILE A 470 -9.51 14.73 -1.14
C ILE A 470 -8.05 14.57 -0.73
N ALA A 471 -7.16 14.23 -1.65
CA ALA A 471 -5.78 13.96 -1.29
C ALA A 471 -4.77 14.48 -2.33
N ALA A 472 -3.70 15.11 -1.83
CA ALA A 472 -2.50 15.37 -2.60
C ALA A 472 -1.33 14.61 -1.98
N LEU A 473 -0.60 13.84 -2.79
CA LEU A 473 0.51 13.01 -2.33
C LEU A 473 1.76 13.22 -3.17
N LEU A 474 2.88 13.41 -2.48
CA LEU A 474 4.22 13.30 -3.05
C LEU A 474 4.76 11.91 -2.71
N ILE A 475 5.09 11.15 -3.74
CA ILE A 475 5.57 9.78 -3.62
C ILE A 475 7.03 9.79 -4.08
N PRO A 476 8.00 9.83 -3.14
CA PRO A 476 9.41 9.85 -3.50
C PRO A 476 9.77 8.55 -4.24
N THR A 477 10.62 8.67 -5.25
CA THR A 477 11.00 7.54 -6.12
C THR A 477 12.45 7.17 -5.90
N ASP A 478 12.73 5.88 -5.78
CA ASP A 478 14.09 5.38 -5.68
C ASP A 478 14.59 4.88 -7.05
N SER A 479 15.55 5.61 -7.61
CA SER A 479 16.14 5.29 -8.92
C SER A 479 16.99 4.01 -8.91
N ASP A 480 17.49 3.56 -7.75
CA ASP A 480 18.20 2.30 -7.58
C ASP A 480 17.82 1.65 -6.24
N PRO A 481 16.71 0.88 -6.18
CA PRO A 481 16.28 0.21 -4.95
C PRO A 481 17.26 -0.85 -4.43
N THR A 482 18.41 -1.03 -5.09
CA THR A 482 19.47 -1.96 -4.68
C THR A 482 20.64 -1.29 -3.96
N ASP A 483 20.71 0.04 -3.92
CA ASP A 483 21.86 0.77 -3.38
C ASP A 483 21.77 1.10 -1.88
N ASP A 484 20.68 0.71 -1.21
CA ASP A 484 20.40 0.95 0.23
C ASP A 484 20.43 2.45 0.60
N ILE A 485 20.28 3.33 -0.39
CA ILE A 485 20.12 4.77 -0.20
C ILE A 485 18.62 5.06 -0.20
N LEU A 486 18.09 5.48 0.95
CA LEU A 486 16.70 5.93 1.03
C LEU A 486 16.46 7.11 0.07
N PRO A 487 15.28 7.18 -0.59
CA PRO A 487 14.98 8.28 -1.48
C PRO A 487 14.96 9.61 -0.71
N PRO A 488 15.34 10.72 -1.36
CA PRO A 488 15.39 12.02 -0.70
C PRO A 488 14.00 12.47 -0.25
N THR A 489 13.95 13.30 0.80
CA THR A 489 12.68 13.91 1.25
C THR A 489 12.11 14.79 0.13
N PRO A 490 10.83 14.61 -0.26
CA PRO A 490 10.18 15.46 -1.25
C PRO A 490 10.29 16.95 -0.87
N ALA A 491 10.55 17.78 -1.88
CA ALA A 491 10.73 19.22 -1.77
C ALA A 491 9.61 20.04 -2.44
N GLY A 492 8.73 19.41 -3.22
CA GLY A 492 7.51 20.03 -3.74
C GLY A 492 6.40 20.13 -2.70
N ASP A 493 5.25 20.67 -3.11
CA ASP A 493 4.08 20.88 -2.27
C ASP A 493 2.99 19.82 -2.53
N ALA A 494 2.41 19.28 -1.46
CA ALA A 494 1.21 18.44 -1.50
C ALA A 494 -0.02 19.28 -1.10
N ILE A 495 -0.76 19.81 -2.06
CA ILE A 495 -1.86 20.75 -1.84
C ILE A 495 -3.21 20.10 -2.14
N ALA A 496 -4.01 19.84 -1.12
CA ALA A 496 -5.35 19.31 -1.30
C ALA A 496 -6.28 20.33 -1.95
N ILE A 497 -6.24 21.59 -1.47
CA ILE A 497 -7.13 22.65 -1.95
C ILE A 497 -6.35 23.96 -2.04
N ASP A 498 -6.21 24.50 -3.24
CA ASP A 498 -5.66 25.84 -3.50
C ASP A 498 -6.75 26.75 -4.06
N VAL A 499 -7.28 27.63 -3.20
CA VAL A 499 -8.18 28.73 -3.58
C VAL A 499 -7.56 30.08 -3.19
N SER A 500 -6.22 30.13 -3.09
CA SER A 500 -5.47 31.27 -2.56
C SER A 500 -5.58 32.55 -3.40
N THR A 501 -5.96 32.40 -4.67
CA THR A 501 -6.20 33.53 -5.58
C THR A 501 -7.57 34.18 -5.38
N SER A 502 -8.46 33.54 -4.61
CA SER A 502 -9.83 34.01 -4.41
C SER A 502 -9.90 35.25 -3.51
N SER A 503 -10.88 36.10 -3.81
CA SER A 503 -11.31 37.19 -2.91
C SER A 503 -12.78 37.03 -2.49
N ALA A 504 -13.40 35.92 -2.89
CA ALA A 504 -14.73 35.53 -2.44
C ALA A 504 -14.63 34.79 -1.10
N ASN A 505 -15.72 34.77 -0.35
CA ASN A 505 -15.81 33.96 0.86
C ASN A 505 -15.98 32.49 0.46
N VAL A 506 -14.96 31.67 0.68
CA VAL A 506 -14.99 30.23 0.41
C VAL A 506 -15.42 29.49 1.68
N THR A 507 -16.39 28.60 1.52
CA THR A 507 -16.83 27.68 2.59
C THR A 507 -16.43 26.25 2.24
N LEU A 508 -15.61 25.64 3.07
CA LEU A 508 -15.28 24.21 3.05
C LEU A 508 -16.09 23.48 4.12
N ASN A 509 -16.96 22.56 3.70
CA ASN A 509 -17.70 21.69 4.59
C ASN A 509 -17.17 20.26 4.45
N GLN A 510 -16.61 19.69 5.52
CA GLN A 510 -16.37 18.26 5.60
C GLN A 510 -17.45 17.62 6.46
N VAL A 511 -18.28 16.78 5.86
CA VAL A 511 -19.48 16.21 6.48
C VAL A 511 -19.47 14.70 6.37
N ALA A 512 -20.19 14.02 7.25
CA ALA A 512 -20.31 12.57 7.19
C ALA A 512 -20.87 12.14 5.82
N PRO A 513 -20.47 10.95 5.31
CA PRO A 513 -21.03 10.39 4.09
C PRO A 513 -22.56 10.36 4.20
N SER A 514 -23.24 10.87 3.18
CA SER A 514 -24.69 10.84 3.10
C SER A 514 -25.12 9.85 2.03
N VAL A 515 -26.16 9.06 2.33
CA VAL A 515 -26.87 8.32 1.29
C VAL A 515 -27.35 9.28 0.21
N PHE A 516 -27.13 8.93 -1.05
CA PHE A 516 -27.67 9.67 -2.18
C PHE A 516 -28.56 8.73 -2.99
N THR A 517 -29.53 9.30 -3.69
CA THR A 517 -30.36 8.56 -4.63
C THR A 517 -29.59 8.39 -5.93
N ASP A 518 -29.25 7.17 -6.29
CA ASP A 518 -28.82 6.71 -7.61
C ASP A 518 -30.02 6.13 -8.38
N ASP A 519 -29.73 5.40 -9.45
CA ASP A 519 -30.70 4.84 -10.38
C ASP A 519 -31.25 3.46 -9.96
N ASP A 520 -30.72 2.89 -8.88
CA ASP A 520 -31.22 1.64 -8.31
C ASP A 520 -32.41 1.85 -7.33
N ALA A 521 -32.82 0.77 -6.65
CA ALA A 521 -33.88 0.80 -5.66
C ALA A 521 -33.39 0.96 -4.20
N VAL A 522 -32.08 0.98 -3.96
CA VAL A 522 -31.39 0.93 -2.68
C VAL A 522 -30.36 2.07 -2.59
N ASP A 523 -30.81 3.24 -2.09
CA ASP A 523 -29.92 4.37 -1.82
C ASP A 523 -28.67 3.96 -0.99
N ASP A 524 -27.49 4.07 -1.60
CA ASP A 524 -26.22 3.66 -1.01
C ASP A 524 -25.32 4.82 -0.56
N VAL A 525 -24.29 4.47 0.21
CA VAL A 525 -23.16 5.35 0.52
C VAL A 525 -21.98 4.93 -0.36
N VAL A 526 -21.41 5.88 -1.11
CA VAL A 526 -20.26 5.63 -2.00
C VAL A 526 -19.06 5.02 -1.26
N VAL A 527 -18.78 5.54 -0.06
CA VAL A 527 -17.60 5.20 0.74
C VAL A 527 -18.02 5.07 2.21
N ASP A 528 -17.79 3.90 2.82
CA ASP A 528 -18.07 3.64 4.25
C ASP A 528 -16.93 4.11 5.18
N ASP A 529 -15.84 4.63 4.61
CA ASP A 529 -14.74 5.26 5.37
C ASP A 529 -15.09 6.69 5.78
N ASP A 530 -14.54 7.11 6.93
CA ASP A 530 -14.66 8.51 7.37
C ASP A 530 -14.02 9.46 6.35
N PRO A 531 -14.65 10.62 6.06
CA PRO A 531 -14.16 11.56 5.06
C PRO A 531 -12.82 12.15 5.48
N ALA A 532 -11.93 12.34 4.52
CA ALA A 532 -10.58 12.83 4.79
C ALA A 532 -10.12 13.87 3.78
N ILE A 533 -9.40 14.88 4.26
CA ILE A 533 -8.57 15.76 3.45
C ILE A 533 -7.12 15.56 3.86
N LEU A 534 -6.27 15.15 2.91
CA LEU A 534 -4.83 14.97 3.08
C LEU A 534 -4.06 15.93 2.18
N GLY A 535 -3.24 16.78 2.78
CA GLY A 535 -2.48 17.83 2.09
C GLY A 535 -2.91 19.23 2.51
N GLU A 536 -2.19 20.24 2.03
CA GLU A 536 -2.39 21.62 2.42
C GLU A 536 -3.70 22.22 1.89
N ILE A 537 -4.25 23.17 2.65
CA ILE A 537 -5.41 23.97 2.25
C ILE A 537 -5.01 25.45 2.27
N ARG A 538 -5.13 26.13 1.13
CA ARG A 538 -4.71 27.52 0.94
C ARG A 538 -5.92 28.37 0.54
N PHE A 539 -6.34 29.25 1.43
CA PHE A 539 -7.39 30.25 1.23
C PHE A 539 -6.82 31.61 0.82
N GLY A 540 -7.72 32.49 0.38
CA GLY A 540 -7.39 33.76 -0.25
C GLY A 540 -7.58 34.96 0.69
N SER A 541 -8.24 36.01 0.19
CA SER A 541 -8.52 37.24 0.95
C SER A 541 -9.98 37.40 1.36
N GLY A 542 -10.76 36.32 1.24
CA GLY A 542 -12.17 36.25 1.61
C GLY A 542 -12.37 36.08 3.11
N ASN A 543 -13.62 36.13 3.58
CA ASN A 543 -13.92 35.67 4.94
C ASN A 543 -14.23 34.18 4.84
N ASP A 544 -13.20 33.37 4.99
CA ASP A 544 -13.22 31.96 4.65
C ASP A 544 -13.67 31.11 5.86
N THR A 545 -14.29 29.97 5.59
CA THR A 545 -14.87 29.13 6.65
C THR A 545 -14.59 27.66 6.40
N ILE A 546 -14.03 26.99 7.40
CA ILE A 546 -13.93 25.53 7.47
C ILE A 546 -14.92 25.02 8.52
N ASN A 547 -15.85 24.16 8.08
CA ASN A 547 -16.73 23.38 8.94
C ASN A 547 -16.29 21.91 8.87
N LEU A 548 -15.48 21.48 9.82
CA LEU A 548 -15.01 20.11 9.98
C LEU A 548 -15.99 19.36 10.90
N LEU A 549 -16.94 18.65 10.29
CA LEU A 549 -18.10 18.03 10.96
C LEU A 549 -18.07 16.50 10.93
N ALA A 550 -17.08 15.88 10.29
CA ALA A 550 -16.80 14.44 10.30
C ALA A 550 -15.36 14.16 9.86
N GLY A 551 -14.85 12.97 10.22
CA GLY A 551 -13.55 12.47 9.76
C GLY A 551 -12.36 13.35 10.12
N SER A 552 -11.42 13.53 9.19
CA SER A 552 -10.15 14.21 9.48
C SER A 552 -9.65 15.18 8.41
N ILE A 553 -8.90 16.20 8.84
CA ILE A 553 -8.05 17.02 7.97
C ILE A 553 -6.62 16.88 8.48
N ALA A 554 -5.72 16.37 7.63
CA ALA A 554 -4.30 16.21 7.90
C ALA A 554 -3.50 17.04 6.89
N GLY A 555 -3.00 18.19 7.33
CA GLY A 555 -2.27 19.14 6.49
C GLY A 555 -2.35 20.57 7.01
N ASP A 556 -1.43 21.40 6.52
CA ASP A 556 -1.36 22.80 6.92
C ASP A 556 -2.51 23.61 6.28
N VAL A 557 -3.04 24.57 7.03
CA VAL A 557 -4.10 25.49 6.58
C VAL A 557 -3.59 26.92 6.60
N SER A 558 -3.62 27.58 5.45
CA SER A 558 -3.41 29.02 5.34
C SER A 558 -4.76 29.69 5.07
N PHE A 559 -5.29 30.42 6.04
CA PHE A 559 -6.53 31.18 5.89
C PHE A 559 -6.38 32.45 5.05
N GLY A 560 -5.15 32.96 4.91
CA GLY A 560 -4.91 34.18 4.16
C GLY A 560 -5.32 35.42 4.95
N ALA A 561 -6.23 36.25 4.46
CA ALA A 561 -6.70 37.45 5.15
C ALA A 561 -8.22 37.50 5.13
N GLY A 562 -8.85 38.11 6.13
CA GLY A 562 -10.30 38.15 6.24
C GLY A 562 -10.80 37.68 7.59
N ALA A 563 -12.09 37.85 7.86
CA ALA A 563 -12.67 37.39 9.12
C ALA A 563 -12.98 35.89 9.05
N ASP A 564 -11.94 35.08 9.20
CA ASP A 564 -11.99 33.64 8.97
C ASP A 564 -12.55 32.83 10.14
N GLN A 565 -13.02 31.62 9.84
CA GLN A 565 -13.61 30.74 10.85
C GLN A 565 -13.19 29.27 10.66
N LEU A 566 -12.76 28.63 11.74
CA LEU A 566 -12.58 27.18 11.84
C LEU A 566 -13.54 26.62 12.88
N THR A 567 -14.42 25.70 12.47
CA THR A 567 -15.30 24.95 13.37
C THR A 567 -14.99 23.46 13.29
N ILE A 568 -14.82 22.81 14.44
CA ILE A 568 -14.63 21.35 14.57
C ILE A 568 -15.73 20.81 15.47
N ASP A 569 -16.50 19.84 14.98
CA ASP A 569 -17.65 19.26 15.68
C ASP A 569 -17.84 17.76 15.35
N ASN A 570 -18.75 17.10 16.07
CA ASN A 570 -19.12 15.68 15.94
C ASN A 570 -17.93 14.70 16.00
N GLY A 571 -16.91 14.98 16.81
CA GLY A 571 -15.77 14.10 17.00
C GLY A 571 -14.72 14.15 15.89
N ALA A 572 -14.83 15.07 14.93
CA ALA A 572 -13.87 15.24 13.85
C ALA A 572 -12.49 15.72 14.35
N SER A 573 -11.44 15.49 13.55
CA SER A 573 -10.06 15.77 13.94
C SER A 573 -9.27 16.59 12.92
N TYR A 574 -8.60 17.64 13.39
CA TYR A 574 -7.65 18.43 12.61
C TYR A 574 -6.23 18.18 13.12
N VAL A 575 -5.29 17.90 12.20
CA VAL A 575 -3.85 17.81 12.48
C VAL A 575 -3.09 18.64 11.45
N GLY A 576 -2.32 19.63 11.90
CA GLY A 576 -1.54 20.49 11.01
C GLY A 576 -1.19 21.85 11.61
N SER A 577 -0.42 22.64 10.87
CA SER A 577 -0.17 24.05 11.18
C SER A 577 -1.26 24.93 10.58
N ILE A 578 -1.63 25.96 11.32
CA ILE A 578 -2.60 26.98 10.90
C ILE A 578 -1.86 28.32 10.81
N THR A 579 -2.07 29.04 9.71
CA THR A 579 -1.59 30.41 9.51
C THR A 579 -2.73 31.32 9.07
N ASP A 580 -2.66 32.57 9.51
CA ASP A 580 -3.60 33.64 9.18
C ASP A 580 -2.81 34.97 9.18
N THR A 581 -2.83 35.68 8.06
CA THR A 581 -1.92 36.80 7.78
C THR A 581 -2.34 38.11 8.44
N ASP A 582 -3.61 38.27 8.78
CA ASP A 582 -4.14 39.46 9.46
C ASP A 582 -4.64 39.20 10.89
N SER A 583 -4.55 37.95 11.35
CA SER A 583 -4.93 37.50 12.70
C SER A 583 -6.42 37.65 13.02
N ALA A 584 -7.28 37.70 12.01
CA ALA A 584 -8.73 37.79 12.14
C ALA A 584 -9.47 36.43 12.17
N LEU A 585 -8.78 35.30 12.36
CA LEU A 585 -9.37 33.97 12.54
C LEU A 585 -10.14 33.76 13.85
N THR A 586 -11.30 33.09 13.80
CA THR A 586 -12.04 32.58 14.97
C THR A 586 -12.07 31.05 14.97
N ILE A 587 -11.73 30.43 16.11
CA ILE A 587 -11.67 28.97 16.25
C ILE A 587 -12.77 28.48 17.21
N ASN A 588 -13.57 27.50 16.79
CA ASN A 588 -14.60 26.87 17.62
C ASN A 588 -14.44 25.35 17.58
N VAL A 589 -14.00 24.75 18.68
CA VAL A 589 -13.91 23.29 18.83
C VAL A 589 -15.04 22.87 19.77
N ILE A 590 -16.12 22.31 19.22
CA ILE A 590 -17.34 21.99 19.96
C ILE A 590 -17.22 20.58 20.56
N ASP A 591 -17.06 19.58 19.69
CA ASP A 591 -16.81 18.17 19.99
C ASP A 591 -15.81 17.64 18.94
N GLY A 592 -14.58 17.32 19.34
CA GLY A 592 -13.53 16.92 18.41
C GLY A 592 -12.14 17.39 18.81
N THR A 593 -11.16 17.19 17.91
CA THR A 593 -9.74 17.40 18.20
C THR A 593 -9.13 18.47 17.32
N LEU A 594 -8.47 19.46 17.93
CA LEU A 594 -7.56 20.41 17.28
C LEU A 594 -6.12 20.07 17.68
N ALA A 595 -5.37 19.35 16.85
CA ALA A 595 -3.95 19.06 17.07
C ALA A 595 -3.09 20.03 16.23
N TYR A 596 -2.67 21.12 16.85
CA TYR A 596 -1.90 22.16 16.17
C TYR A 596 -0.41 21.83 16.20
N SER A 597 0.21 21.67 15.02
CA SER A 597 1.59 21.17 14.83
C SER A 597 2.70 22.15 15.21
N GLY A 598 2.36 23.25 15.88
CA GLY A 598 3.33 24.22 16.39
C GLY A 598 3.36 25.52 15.59
N GLY A 599 4.22 26.44 16.02
CA GLY A 599 4.33 27.78 15.42
C GLY A 599 3.50 28.85 16.12
N THR A 600 3.56 30.07 15.58
CA THR A 600 2.85 31.23 16.10
C THR A 600 1.58 31.50 15.30
N LEU A 601 0.45 31.69 16.00
CA LEU A 601 -0.83 32.02 15.38
C LEU A 601 -1.51 33.18 16.12
N GLY A 602 -1.86 34.24 15.39
CA GLY A 602 -2.74 35.29 15.88
C GLY A 602 -4.20 34.95 15.56
N ILE A 603 -5.11 35.12 16.52
CA ILE A 603 -6.55 34.89 16.32
C ILE A 603 -7.41 36.00 16.92
N THR A 604 -8.65 36.12 16.45
CA THR A 604 -9.71 36.93 17.08
C THR A 604 -10.17 36.29 18.40
N SER A 605 -10.60 35.04 18.39
CA SER A 605 -11.11 34.34 19.58
C SER A 605 -11.11 32.84 19.41
N ALA A 606 -11.17 32.11 20.54
CA ALA A 606 -11.33 30.66 20.54
C ALA A 606 -12.37 30.16 21.55
N SER A 607 -13.10 29.11 21.21
CA SER A 607 -13.98 28.39 22.12
C SER A 607 -13.73 26.88 22.07
N PHE A 608 -13.69 26.26 23.24
CA PHE A 608 -13.44 24.83 23.46
C PHE A 608 -14.60 24.24 24.28
N GLY A 609 -15.35 23.32 23.68
CA GLY A 609 -16.54 22.67 24.21
C GLY A 609 -16.23 21.60 25.26
N ALA A 610 -17.27 20.90 25.72
CA ALA A 610 -17.14 19.94 26.82
C ALA A 610 -16.35 18.68 26.40
N ASP A 611 -16.42 18.31 25.13
CA ASP A 611 -15.80 17.11 24.58
C ASP A 611 -14.63 17.45 23.63
N SER A 612 -14.15 18.71 23.67
CA SER A 612 -13.03 19.15 22.83
C SER A 612 -11.67 18.72 23.37
N ILE A 613 -10.76 18.33 22.48
CA ILE A 613 -9.34 18.09 22.75
C ILE A 613 -8.49 19.12 22.01
N PHE A 614 -7.67 19.88 22.74
CA PHE A 614 -6.68 20.78 22.16
C PHE A 614 -5.27 20.20 22.33
N GLY A 615 -4.72 19.68 21.23
CA GLY A 615 -3.35 19.20 21.13
C GLY A 615 -2.36 20.34 20.96
N VAL A 616 -1.34 20.38 21.82
CA VAL A 616 -0.34 21.46 21.87
C VAL A 616 1.03 20.89 21.59
N PHE A 617 1.65 21.25 20.46
CA PHE A 617 3.02 20.84 20.15
C PHE A 617 4.04 21.71 20.91
N LEU A 618 4.96 21.07 21.61
CA LEU A 618 6.06 21.74 22.30
C LEU A 618 7.38 21.47 21.57
N SER A 619 8.23 22.50 21.45
CA SER A 619 9.57 22.37 20.85
C SER A 619 10.65 22.99 21.74
N ALA A 620 11.87 22.44 21.69
CA ALA A 620 13.04 23.07 22.28
C ALA A 620 13.34 24.44 21.63
N VAL A 621 12.90 24.64 20.39
CA VAL A 621 12.93 25.93 19.67
C VAL A 621 11.63 26.69 19.98
N PRO A 622 11.67 27.80 20.72
CA PRO A 622 10.45 28.47 21.18
C PRO A 622 9.50 28.95 20.07
N LEU A 623 10.01 29.22 18.87
CA LEU A 623 9.20 29.66 17.72
C LEU A 623 8.46 28.52 17.02
N GLU A 624 8.86 27.27 17.25
CA GLU A 624 8.21 26.08 16.72
C GLU A 624 7.17 25.52 17.72
N THR A 625 7.22 25.95 18.98
CA THR A 625 6.18 25.60 19.96
C THR A 625 4.86 26.26 19.55
N THR A 626 3.75 25.54 19.73
CA THR A 626 2.41 26.11 19.64
C THR A 626 2.35 27.39 20.45
N ASN A 627 2.03 28.52 19.82
CA ASN A 627 1.91 29.81 20.49
C ASN A 627 0.75 30.61 19.86
N ILE A 628 -0.43 30.43 20.43
CA ILE A 628 -1.65 31.11 20.00
C ILE A 628 -1.82 32.41 20.80
N THR A 629 -1.97 33.53 20.10
CA THR A 629 -2.28 34.84 20.70
C THR A 629 -3.65 35.32 20.23
N ALA A 630 -4.64 35.28 21.12
CA ALA A 630 -5.97 35.81 20.87
C ALA A 630 -6.08 37.30 21.24
N SER A 631 -6.61 38.12 20.33
CA SER A 631 -6.93 39.53 20.60
C SER A 631 -8.20 39.69 21.44
N GLY A 632 -9.16 38.78 21.27
CA GLY A 632 -10.42 38.68 21.99
C GLY A 632 -10.39 37.59 23.07
N THR A 633 -11.57 37.01 23.33
CA THR A 633 -11.77 36.07 24.43
C THR A 633 -11.41 34.63 24.06
N VAL A 634 -10.92 33.87 25.03
CA VAL A 634 -10.80 32.40 24.92
C VAL A 634 -11.64 31.73 26.02
N THR A 635 -12.40 30.71 25.65
CA THR A 635 -13.35 30.03 26.55
C THR A 635 -13.11 28.52 26.59
N PHE A 636 -13.12 27.93 27.78
CA PHE A 636 -13.04 26.48 28.01
C PHE A 636 -14.26 26.01 28.80
N ALA A 637 -15.09 25.16 28.20
CA ALA A 637 -16.20 24.52 28.90
C ALA A 637 -15.70 23.48 29.91
N ALA A 638 -16.57 23.08 30.84
CA ALA A 638 -16.24 21.97 31.75
C ALA A 638 -16.21 20.66 30.95
N GLY A 639 -15.05 20.00 30.95
CA GLY A 639 -14.79 18.78 30.18
C GLY A 639 -13.69 18.94 29.12
N ALA A 640 -13.44 20.17 28.65
CA ALA A 640 -12.39 20.48 27.67
C ALA A 640 -11.03 19.95 28.14
N GLN A 641 -10.25 19.37 27.22
CA GLN A 641 -8.94 18.79 27.51
C GLN A 641 -7.83 19.48 26.73
N ILE A 642 -6.66 19.60 27.36
CA ILE A 642 -5.43 20.07 26.71
C ILE A 642 -4.41 18.92 26.79
N VAL A 643 -3.85 18.56 25.64
CA VAL A 643 -2.91 17.44 25.51
C VAL A 643 -1.61 17.95 24.90
N PRO A 644 -0.58 18.23 25.72
CA PRO A 644 0.73 18.61 25.22
C PRO A 644 1.47 17.42 24.61
N VAL A 645 2.00 17.60 23.40
CA VAL A 645 2.95 16.71 22.74
C VAL A 645 4.35 17.18 23.11
N ILE A 646 5.13 16.30 23.73
CA ILE A 646 6.46 16.61 24.26
C ILE A 646 7.46 16.74 23.11
N PRO A 647 8.43 17.68 23.17
CA PRO A 647 9.44 17.81 22.13
C PRO A 647 10.22 16.51 21.91
N ALA A 648 10.56 16.22 20.66
CA ALA A 648 11.52 15.17 20.32
C ALA A 648 12.87 15.37 21.05
N GLY A 649 13.61 14.28 21.28
CA GLY A 649 14.90 14.32 21.97
C GLY A 649 14.81 14.17 23.49
N LEU A 650 13.71 13.63 24.02
CA LEU A 650 13.54 13.21 25.43
C LEU A 650 14.07 14.25 26.44
N PRO A 651 13.61 15.51 26.39
CA PRO A 651 14.08 16.56 27.29
C PRO A 651 13.80 16.21 28.75
N THR A 652 14.63 16.65 29.70
CA THR A 652 14.44 16.31 31.14
C THR A 652 13.41 17.20 31.82
N PHE A 653 13.30 18.45 31.37
CA PHE A 653 12.36 19.46 31.86
C PHE A 653 12.13 20.51 30.78
N GLY A 654 10.94 21.11 30.76
CA GLY A 654 10.63 22.27 29.93
C GLY A 654 9.36 22.97 30.38
N SER A 655 9.25 24.25 30.02
CA SER A 655 8.10 25.09 30.34
C SER A 655 7.85 26.07 29.20
N TYR A 656 6.65 26.06 28.63
CA TYR A 656 6.34 26.81 27.42
C TYR A 656 4.95 27.42 27.48
N THR A 657 4.87 28.73 27.27
CA THR A 657 3.58 29.42 27.08
C THR A 657 3.04 29.09 25.70
N PHE A 658 1.84 28.51 25.64
CA PHE A 658 1.26 28.07 24.37
C PHE A 658 -0.01 28.82 23.96
N LEU A 659 -0.62 29.55 24.89
CA LEU A 659 -1.84 30.30 24.63
C LEU A 659 -1.86 31.59 25.45
N THR A 660 -2.12 32.72 24.81
CA THR A 660 -2.34 34.03 25.45
C THR A 660 -3.67 34.61 24.99
N ALA A 661 -4.57 34.93 25.93
CA ALA A 661 -5.87 35.53 25.64
C ALA A 661 -5.90 37.00 26.10
N ASN A 662 -5.64 37.94 25.20
CA ASN A 662 -5.56 39.37 25.54
C ASN A 662 -6.92 40.00 25.84
N GLY A 663 -8.01 39.48 25.28
CA GLY A 663 -9.37 39.97 25.53
C GLY A 663 -10.07 39.33 26.74
N GLY A 664 -9.45 38.34 27.37
CA GLY A 664 -9.95 37.66 28.56
C GLY A 664 -10.08 36.15 28.40
N MET A 665 -9.83 35.39 29.48
CA MET A 665 -9.98 33.94 29.50
C MET A 665 -11.10 33.50 30.45
N PHE A 666 -11.99 32.63 29.99
CA PHE A 666 -13.07 32.05 30.80
C PHE A 666 -12.93 30.54 30.91
N GLY A 667 -13.19 29.98 32.09
CA GLY A 667 -13.11 28.54 32.34
C GLY A 667 -11.69 27.99 32.40
N ALA A 668 -10.66 28.83 32.58
CA ALA A 668 -9.27 28.40 32.69
C ALA A 668 -9.05 27.34 33.79
N ALA A 669 -9.83 27.42 34.87
CA ALA A 669 -9.80 26.44 35.96
C ALA A 669 -10.24 25.02 35.54
N ASN A 670 -10.88 24.85 34.37
CA ASN A 670 -11.28 23.55 33.85
C ASN A 670 -10.10 22.79 33.20
N VAL A 671 -9.05 23.50 32.79
CA VAL A 671 -7.92 22.94 32.02
C VAL A 671 -6.58 23.04 32.75
N VAL A 672 -6.50 23.81 33.84
CA VAL A 672 -5.30 23.95 34.68
C VAL A 672 -5.19 22.79 35.69
N GLY A 673 -3.99 22.25 35.84
CA GLY A 673 -3.69 21.14 36.73
C GLY A 673 -2.80 20.08 36.07
N ALA A 674 -2.73 18.90 36.70
CA ALA A 674 -2.02 17.76 36.12
C ALA A 674 -2.77 17.25 34.89
N VAL A 675 -2.06 17.10 33.77
CA VAL A 675 -2.58 16.39 32.60
C VAL A 675 -2.48 14.90 32.90
N GLY A 676 -3.63 14.22 32.92
CA GLY A 676 -3.73 12.79 33.20
C GLY A 676 -4.81 12.14 32.33
N GLY A 677 -4.84 10.80 32.31
CA GLY A 677 -5.72 10.03 31.42
C GLY A 677 -4.93 9.30 30.32
N ALA A 678 -5.64 8.74 29.34
CA ALA A 678 -5.05 7.93 28.26
C ALA A 678 -4.14 8.70 27.31
N ASN A 679 -4.19 10.04 27.33
CA ASN A 679 -3.48 10.91 26.39
C ASN A 679 -2.23 11.58 26.99
N ALA A 680 -1.90 11.31 28.26
CA ALA A 680 -0.72 11.89 28.90
C ALA A 680 0.52 11.01 28.68
N PRO A 681 1.66 11.56 28.25
CA PRO A 681 2.91 10.82 28.11
C PRO A 681 3.32 10.13 29.42
N TYR A 682 3.55 8.81 29.38
CA TYR A 682 3.87 8.02 30.55
C TYR A 682 5.22 8.39 31.15
N LEU A 683 6.20 8.73 30.30
CA LEU A 683 7.55 9.07 30.72
C LEU A 683 7.62 10.42 31.48
N TYR A 684 6.58 11.25 31.37
CA TYR A 684 6.57 12.61 31.89
C TYR A 684 5.46 12.85 32.94
N ASN A 685 5.73 13.75 33.87
CA ASN A 685 4.68 14.48 34.59
C ASN A 685 4.41 15.76 33.80
N VAL A 686 3.16 15.99 33.40
CA VAL A 686 2.77 17.15 32.61
C VAL A 686 1.73 17.95 33.38
N PHE A 687 1.93 19.27 33.44
CA PHE A 687 1.05 20.20 34.11
C PHE A 687 0.72 21.37 33.18
N ILE A 688 -0.54 21.81 33.22
CA ILE A 688 -0.95 23.10 32.64
C ILE A 688 -1.11 24.08 33.78
N ASP A 689 -0.38 25.18 33.70
CA ASP A 689 -0.40 26.28 34.66
C ASP A 689 -0.69 27.61 33.96
N THR A 690 -0.80 28.67 34.76
CA THR A 690 -0.97 30.04 34.26
C THR A 690 0.22 30.89 34.63
N THR A 691 0.67 31.76 33.71
CA THR A 691 1.84 32.63 33.95
C THR A 691 1.62 33.68 35.04
N ASN A 692 0.36 33.95 35.39
CA ASN A 692 -0.08 34.82 36.49
C ASN A 692 -1.31 34.20 37.18
N PRO A 693 -1.64 34.54 38.44
CA PRO A 693 -2.83 34.01 39.10
C PRO A 693 -4.10 34.23 38.27
N ILE A 694 -4.88 33.16 38.05
CA ILE A 694 -6.10 33.19 37.26
C ILE A 694 -7.05 34.27 37.81
N VAL A 695 -7.36 35.25 36.96
CA VAL A 695 -8.50 36.14 37.16
C VAL A 695 -9.46 35.92 36.00
N GLU A 696 -10.59 35.30 36.30
CA GLU A 696 -11.64 34.99 35.31
C GLU A 696 -12.04 36.24 34.51
N GLY A 697 -12.11 36.11 33.19
CA GLY A 697 -12.45 37.19 32.26
C GLY A 697 -11.39 38.29 32.11
N SER A 698 -10.21 38.15 32.73
CA SER A 698 -9.06 39.04 32.54
C SER A 698 -8.04 38.43 31.56
N PRO A 699 -7.10 39.24 31.02
CA PRO A 699 -6.04 38.72 30.18
C PRO A 699 -5.17 37.71 30.95
N ASN A 700 -5.04 36.49 30.42
CA ASN A 700 -4.26 35.40 31.01
C ASN A 700 -3.49 34.65 29.91
N SER A 701 -2.43 33.93 30.31
CA SER A 701 -1.73 32.99 29.45
C SER A 701 -1.61 31.63 30.12
N LEU A 702 -1.72 30.55 29.33
CA LEU A 702 -1.49 29.18 29.75
C LEU A 702 -0.07 28.73 29.38
N GLU A 703 0.53 27.99 30.29
CA GLU A 703 1.87 27.41 30.18
C GLU A 703 1.79 25.91 30.41
N ALA A 704 2.46 25.14 29.55
CA ALA A 704 2.64 23.71 29.73
C ALA A 704 4.04 23.45 30.31
N THR A 705 4.09 22.77 31.44
CA THR A 705 5.33 22.32 32.08
C THR A 705 5.40 20.82 32.06
N PHE A 706 6.55 20.28 31.66
CA PHE A 706 6.81 18.84 31.73
C PHE A 706 8.10 18.55 32.48
N GLN A 707 8.11 17.44 33.19
CA GLN A 707 9.26 16.94 33.92
C GLN A 707 9.35 15.42 33.77
N LEU A 708 10.54 14.93 33.43
CA LEU A 708 10.81 13.50 33.36
C LEU A 708 10.49 12.83 34.71
N ARG A 709 9.76 11.72 34.70
CA ARG A 709 9.46 10.96 35.91
C ARG A 709 10.74 10.34 36.47
N THR A 710 10.85 10.33 37.79
CA THR A 710 11.93 9.60 38.48
C THR A 710 11.74 8.09 38.34
N PRO A 711 12.81 7.26 38.48
CA PRO A 711 12.69 5.81 38.45
C PRO A 711 11.61 5.25 39.39
N ALA A 712 11.50 5.83 40.59
CA ALA A 712 10.48 5.45 41.57
C ALA A 712 9.04 5.78 41.11
N GLN A 713 8.85 6.84 40.33
CA GLN A 713 7.55 7.21 39.76
C GLN A 713 7.19 6.36 38.53
N LEU A 714 8.18 5.90 37.78
CA LEU A 714 8.00 4.97 36.66
C LEU A 714 7.74 3.52 37.12
N GLY A 715 8.05 3.22 38.39
CA GLY A 715 7.91 1.88 38.96
C GLY A 715 9.06 0.94 38.60
N LEU A 716 10.24 1.48 38.30
CA LEU A 716 11.41 0.69 37.87
C LEU A 716 12.01 -0.13 39.02
N SER A 717 12.52 -1.32 38.66
CA SER A 717 13.38 -2.16 39.50
C SER A 717 14.75 -1.50 39.72
N ALA A 718 15.62 -2.09 40.56
CA ALA A 718 16.94 -1.52 40.83
C ALA A 718 17.82 -1.48 39.57
N ASN A 719 17.85 -2.59 38.80
CA ASN A 719 18.60 -2.67 37.55
C ASN A 719 18.03 -1.74 36.47
N GLN A 720 16.71 -1.72 36.34
CA GLN A 720 16.03 -0.81 35.41
C GLN A 720 16.31 0.66 35.76
N ALA A 721 16.34 1.03 37.04
CA ALA A 721 16.65 2.39 37.49
C ALA A 721 18.11 2.79 37.20
N ILE A 722 19.06 1.87 37.29
CA ILE A 722 20.47 2.10 36.94
C ILE A 722 20.62 2.36 35.44
N ALA A 723 19.87 1.63 34.60
CA ALA A 723 19.97 1.72 33.14
C ALA A 723 19.22 2.92 32.52
N LEU A 724 18.29 3.56 33.26
CA LEU A 724 17.40 4.58 32.70
C LEU A 724 18.14 5.75 32.07
N ASP A 725 19.05 6.39 32.81
CA ASP A 725 19.76 7.57 32.31
C ASP A 725 20.62 7.24 31.07
N PRO A 726 21.44 6.15 31.07
CA PRO A 726 22.14 5.69 29.86
C PRO A 726 21.22 5.40 28.67
N ILE A 727 20.09 4.71 28.87
CA ILE A 727 19.14 4.39 27.79
C ILE A 727 18.56 5.66 27.20
N LEU A 728 18.09 6.59 28.04
CA LEU A 728 17.56 7.86 27.55
C LEU A 728 18.64 8.72 26.88
N GLU A 729 19.89 8.66 27.31
CA GLU A 729 21.01 9.33 26.62
C GLU A 729 21.25 8.76 25.22
N ALA A 730 21.23 7.43 25.07
CA ALA A 730 21.41 6.78 23.78
C ALA A 730 20.22 7.03 22.83
N LEU A 731 18.99 6.93 23.33
CA LEU A 731 17.78 7.22 22.55
C LEU A 731 17.78 8.65 22.00
N ARG A 732 18.41 9.62 22.68
CA ARG A 732 18.53 11.01 22.17
C ARG A 732 19.40 11.14 20.93
N LEU A 733 20.21 10.14 20.60
CA LEU A 733 21.04 10.12 19.40
C LEU A 733 20.22 9.73 18.15
N ASP A 734 18.99 9.25 18.33
CA ASP A 734 18.07 8.88 17.25
C ASP A 734 16.70 9.58 17.41
N THR A 735 16.36 10.44 16.45
CA THR A 735 15.13 11.23 16.53
C THR A 735 13.87 10.35 16.50
N ALA A 736 13.85 9.28 15.71
CA ALA A 736 12.70 8.39 15.60
C ALA A 736 12.49 7.61 16.90
N ALA A 737 13.56 7.03 17.45
CA ALA A 737 13.50 6.31 18.72
C ALA A 737 13.08 7.23 19.88
N SER A 738 13.64 8.45 19.93
CA SER A 738 13.30 9.43 20.97
C SER A 738 11.83 9.88 20.90
N THR A 739 11.28 10.04 19.68
CA THR A 739 9.90 10.45 19.45
C THR A 739 8.94 9.32 19.81
N ALA A 740 9.23 8.09 19.37
CA ALA A 740 8.46 6.90 19.71
C ALA A 740 8.37 6.71 21.23
N MET A 741 9.50 6.81 21.95
CA MET A 741 9.54 6.66 23.40
C MET A 741 8.77 7.77 24.14
N ALA A 742 8.84 9.01 23.65
CA ALA A 742 8.13 10.13 24.26
C ALA A 742 6.60 10.07 24.06
N ALA A 743 6.14 9.38 23.01
CA ALA A 743 4.72 9.24 22.66
C ALA A 743 3.97 8.18 23.47
N ILE A 744 4.67 7.28 24.16
CA ILE A 744 4.05 6.21 24.96
C ILE A 744 3.21 6.82 26.09
N THR A 745 1.94 6.44 26.20
CA THR A 745 1.01 6.97 27.21
C THR A 745 0.66 5.96 28.31
N SER A 746 0.94 4.68 28.10
CA SER A 746 0.60 3.61 29.05
C SER A 746 1.84 3.03 29.75
N GLN A 747 1.63 2.54 30.98
CA GLN A 747 2.66 1.81 31.71
C GLN A 747 3.07 0.52 30.99
N TYR A 748 2.08 -0.19 30.43
CA TYR A 748 2.30 -1.47 29.78
C TYR A 748 3.24 -1.34 28.57
N GLU A 749 2.92 -0.44 27.64
CA GLU A 749 3.74 -0.20 26.44
C GLU A 749 5.14 0.34 26.79
N PHE A 750 5.24 1.12 27.88
CA PHE A 750 6.54 1.57 28.34
C PHE A 750 7.40 0.38 28.80
N PHE A 751 6.87 -0.53 29.61
CA PHE A 751 7.65 -1.68 30.07
C PHE A 751 7.97 -2.65 28.93
N ASP A 752 7.05 -2.84 27.98
CA ASP A 752 7.27 -3.61 26.76
C ASP A 752 8.49 -3.07 25.97
N ALA A 753 8.47 -1.79 25.61
CA ALA A 753 9.58 -1.14 24.91
C ALA A 753 10.87 -1.06 25.76
N TYR A 754 10.74 -0.89 27.08
CA TYR A 754 11.88 -0.75 27.98
C TYR A 754 12.59 -2.08 28.23
N GLU A 755 11.87 -3.21 28.25
CA GLU A 755 12.43 -4.55 28.36
C GLU A 755 13.29 -4.92 27.15
N ASP A 756 12.87 -4.53 25.95
CA ASP A 756 13.62 -4.64 24.69
C ASP A 756 14.91 -3.80 24.68
N LEU A 757 14.85 -2.60 25.27
CA LEU A 757 15.99 -1.69 25.35
C LEU A 757 17.04 -2.12 26.36
N MET A 758 16.66 -2.86 27.40
CA MET A 758 17.60 -3.33 28.41
C MET A 758 18.64 -4.29 27.79
N PRO A 759 19.92 -4.24 28.18
CA PRO A 759 20.91 -5.22 27.75
C PRO A 759 20.59 -6.60 28.35
N ASN A 760 21.23 -7.66 27.85
CA ASN A 760 21.27 -8.91 28.60
C ASN A 760 22.25 -8.77 29.79
N TYR A 761 21.73 -8.99 30.99
CA TYR A 761 22.52 -9.04 32.23
C TYR A 761 22.25 -10.31 33.04
N ALA A 762 21.35 -11.18 32.54
CA ALA A 762 21.07 -12.46 33.17
C ALA A 762 22.30 -13.35 33.09
N ASP A 763 22.43 -14.21 34.09
CA ASP A 763 23.31 -15.37 34.01
C ASP A 763 22.77 -16.46 33.06
N GLY A 764 21.68 -16.23 32.31
CA GLY A 764 21.04 -17.26 31.46
C GLY A 764 22.00 -17.95 30.50
N ALA A 765 22.79 -17.18 29.75
CA ALA A 765 23.78 -17.72 28.82
C ALA A 765 24.90 -18.47 29.54
N THR A 766 25.35 -17.95 30.69
CA THR A 766 26.33 -18.56 31.59
C THR A 766 25.81 -19.87 32.20
N GLU A 767 24.56 -19.91 32.60
CA GLU A 767 23.91 -21.04 33.26
C GLU A 767 23.60 -22.16 32.29
N VAL A 768 23.19 -21.83 31.07
CA VAL A 768 23.06 -22.80 29.99
C VAL A 768 24.43 -23.36 29.60
N ALA A 769 25.46 -22.52 29.44
CA ALA A 769 26.82 -22.99 29.20
C ALA A 769 27.35 -23.88 30.35
N THR A 770 27.13 -23.47 31.61
CA THR A 770 27.54 -24.24 32.79
C THR A 770 26.77 -25.57 32.90
N THR A 771 25.48 -25.58 32.57
CA THR A 771 24.67 -26.80 32.54
C THR A 771 25.14 -27.73 31.43
N ALA A 772 25.46 -27.20 30.24
CA ALA A 772 26.08 -27.96 29.16
C ALA A 772 27.39 -28.61 29.64
N ILE A 773 28.30 -27.83 30.21
CA ILE A 773 29.57 -28.28 30.81
C ILE A 773 29.32 -29.39 31.84
N GLN A 774 28.35 -29.20 32.73
CA GLN A 774 27.97 -30.20 33.72
C GLN A 774 27.49 -31.51 33.07
N GLN A 775 26.57 -31.47 32.11
CA GLN A 775 26.04 -32.69 31.48
C GLN A 775 27.13 -33.45 30.73
N MET A 776 28.03 -32.70 30.12
CA MET A 776 29.21 -33.17 29.44
C MET A 776 30.22 -33.85 30.39
N GLN A 777 30.37 -33.38 31.63
CA GLN A 777 31.11 -34.08 32.69
C GLN A 777 30.36 -35.31 33.21
N SER A 778 29.04 -35.20 33.38
CA SER A 778 28.17 -36.30 33.81
C SER A 778 28.22 -37.48 32.85
N ALA A 779 28.39 -37.27 31.54
CA ALA A 779 28.62 -38.34 30.58
C ALA A 779 29.84 -39.21 30.93
N THR A 780 30.94 -38.57 31.32
CA THR A 780 32.16 -39.23 31.78
C THR A 780 31.93 -39.93 33.13
N SER A 781 31.26 -39.27 34.07
CA SER A 781 30.90 -39.87 35.38
C SER A 781 30.00 -41.11 35.23
N ASN A 782 29.01 -41.05 34.34
CA ASN A 782 28.11 -42.16 33.99
C ASN A 782 28.88 -43.32 33.35
N ARG A 783 29.85 -43.02 32.48
CA ARG A 783 30.77 -44.03 31.92
C ARG A 783 31.51 -44.77 33.03
N MET A 784 32.09 -44.05 34.00
CA MET A 784 32.88 -44.65 35.08
C MET A 784 32.02 -45.51 36.03
N SER A 785 30.82 -45.05 36.35
CA SER A 785 29.85 -45.83 37.13
C SER A 785 29.46 -47.13 36.43
N ALA A 786 29.18 -47.07 35.12
CA ALA A 786 28.82 -48.25 34.32
C ALA A 786 29.98 -49.26 34.19
N THR A 787 31.24 -48.82 34.05
CA THR A 787 32.39 -49.74 34.01
C THR A 787 32.46 -50.61 35.25
N ARG A 788 32.28 -50.01 36.42
CA ARG A 788 32.47 -50.67 37.71
C ARG A 788 31.38 -51.67 38.02
N LEU A 789 30.13 -51.34 37.70
CA LEU A 789 29.00 -52.26 37.85
C LEU A 789 29.14 -53.53 36.98
N GLN A 790 29.85 -53.43 35.86
CA GLN A 790 29.96 -54.48 34.85
C GLN A 790 31.34 -55.17 34.80
N GLY A 791 32.32 -54.70 35.58
CA GLY A 791 33.66 -55.28 35.68
C GLY A 791 34.44 -55.25 34.35
N LEU A 792 34.41 -54.12 33.64
CA LEU A 792 35.08 -53.99 32.35
C LEU A 792 36.57 -53.63 32.55
N ASP A 793 37.44 -54.65 32.57
CA ASP A 793 38.90 -54.50 32.71
C ASP A 793 39.64 -54.48 31.35
N GLU A 794 39.03 -53.89 30.32
CA GLU A 794 39.56 -53.86 28.94
C GLU A 794 39.43 -52.48 28.32
N VAL A 795 40.12 -52.26 27.20
CA VAL A 795 40.00 -51.01 26.43
C VAL A 795 38.58 -50.92 25.89
N SER A 796 37.96 -49.76 26.05
CA SER A 796 36.60 -49.53 25.62
C SER A 796 36.43 -48.17 24.97
N VAL A 797 35.43 -48.08 24.09
CA VAL A 797 35.01 -46.83 23.46
C VAL A 797 33.55 -46.60 23.79
N TRP A 798 33.18 -45.36 24.06
CA TRP A 798 31.80 -44.99 24.38
C TRP A 798 31.38 -43.72 23.64
N GLY A 799 30.07 -43.63 23.40
CA GLY A 799 29.40 -42.43 22.92
C GLY A 799 28.12 -42.21 23.74
N GLN A 800 27.78 -40.96 24.00
CA GLN A 800 26.59 -40.56 24.72
C GLN A 800 25.97 -39.32 24.08
N GLU A 801 24.70 -39.43 23.72
CA GLU A 801 23.85 -38.28 23.39
C GLU A 801 23.32 -37.66 24.68
N ILE A 802 23.25 -36.33 24.68
CA ILE A 802 22.86 -35.50 25.81
C ILE A 802 21.77 -34.55 25.32
N ALA A 803 20.64 -34.52 26.02
CA ALA A 803 19.64 -33.48 25.90
C ALA A 803 19.33 -32.95 27.29
N TYR A 804 19.19 -31.64 27.45
CA TYR A 804 18.76 -31.06 28.71
C TYR A 804 17.89 -29.83 28.50
N GLY A 805 17.11 -29.49 29.52
CA GLY A 805 16.41 -28.24 29.67
C GLY A 805 16.72 -27.64 31.03
N VAL A 806 16.81 -26.32 31.08
CA VAL A 806 16.96 -25.54 32.31
C VAL A 806 15.96 -24.41 32.29
N THR A 807 15.27 -24.22 33.41
CA THR A 807 14.35 -23.11 33.60
C THR A 807 14.65 -22.46 34.93
N ARG A 808 14.69 -21.13 34.95
CA ARG A 808 14.79 -20.35 36.18
C ARG A 808 13.57 -19.46 36.29
N GLU A 809 12.86 -19.55 37.42
CA GLU A 809 11.85 -18.54 37.80
C GLU A 809 12.54 -17.40 38.54
N ALA A 810 12.16 -16.16 38.24
CA ALA A 810 12.76 -15.00 38.89
C ALA A 810 12.40 -14.95 40.39
N PRO A 811 13.37 -15.02 41.33
CA PRO A 811 13.09 -14.99 42.78
C PRO A 811 12.55 -13.63 43.26
N ASN A 812 12.83 -12.56 42.53
CA ASN A 812 12.38 -11.19 42.82
C ASN A 812 12.44 -10.34 41.54
N PRO A 813 11.85 -9.12 41.52
CA PRO A 813 11.80 -8.25 40.33
C PRO A 813 13.14 -7.72 39.80
N ASN A 814 14.26 -7.92 40.51
CA ASN A 814 15.59 -7.56 40.05
C ASN A 814 16.34 -8.73 39.39
N ALA A 815 15.81 -9.96 39.49
CA ALA A 815 16.38 -11.15 38.90
C ALA A 815 15.67 -11.49 37.58
N GLN A 816 16.39 -12.10 36.65
CA GLN A 816 15.87 -12.37 35.32
C GLN A 816 15.40 -13.82 35.16
N GLU A 817 14.20 -13.99 34.60
CA GLU A 817 13.67 -15.31 34.19
C GLU A 817 14.36 -15.75 32.89
N PHE A 818 14.68 -17.03 32.77
CA PHE A 818 15.17 -17.59 31.51
C PHE A 818 14.79 -19.06 31.34
N ARG A 819 14.72 -19.50 30.10
CA ARG A 819 14.47 -20.88 29.71
C ARG A 819 15.46 -21.27 28.64
N GLY A 820 16.17 -22.36 28.87
CA GLY A 820 17.19 -22.84 27.95
C GLY A 820 17.08 -24.33 27.70
N SER A 821 17.55 -24.73 26.53
CA SER A 821 17.60 -26.12 26.12
C SER A 821 18.93 -26.39 25.43
N GLY A 822 19.39 -27.63 25.48
CA GLY A 822 20.62 -27.99 24.80
C GLY A 822 20.68 -29.44 24.37
N PHE A 823 21.36 -29.66 23.26
CA PHE A 823 21.59 -30.98 22.68
C PHE A 823 23.05 -31.14 22.29
N GLY A 824 23.59 -32.33 22.52
CA GLY A 824 24.92 -32.64 22.02
C GLY A 824 25.36 -34.06 22.26
N PHE A 825 26.66 -34.26 22.10
CA PHE A 825 27.28 -35.57 22.06
C PHE A 825 28.63 -35.57 22.77
N ALA A 826 28.87 -36.63 23.53
CA ALA A 826 30.15 -36.91 24.16
C ALA A 826 30.66 -38.28 23.70
N ALA A 827 31.97 -38.40 23.46
CA ALA A 827 32.59 -39.68 23.20
C ALA A 827 33.96 -39.77 23.87
N GLY A 828 34.36 -40.99 24.20
CA GLY A 828 35.64 -41.22 24.85
C GLY A 828 36.18 -42.62 24.66
N ILE A 829 37.45 -42.75 25.06
CA ILE A 829 38.19 -44.00 25.09
C ILE A 829 38.88 -44.12 26.44
N ASP A 830 38.77 -45.30 27.05
CA ASP A 830 39.38 -45.60 28.34
C ASP A 830 39.91 -47.03 28.38
N GLY A 831 40.86 -47.27 29.29
CA GLY A 831 41.40 -48.60 29.51
C GLY A 831 42.07 -48.75 30.88
N PRO A 832 42.36 -49.99 31.30
CA PRO A 832 42.98 -50.27 32.57
C PRO A 832 44.46 -49.85 32.59
N THR A 833 44.94 -49.41 33.75
CA THR A 833 46.35 -49.13 34.03
C THR A 833 46.98 -50.32 34.78
N ASN A 834 48.32 -50.37 34.84
CA ASN A 834 49.07 -51.50 35.46
C ASN A 834 48.75 -51.74 36.95
N ASN A 835 48.15 -50.78 37.64
CA ASN A 835 47.74 -50.85 39.04
C ASN A 835 46.24 -51.16 39.23
N GLY A 836 45.50 -51.53 38.16
CA GLY A 836 44.07 -51.86 38.23
C GLY A 836 43.14 -50.64 38.33
N ALA A 837 43.67 -49.44 38.10
CA ALA A 837 42.87 -48.23 37.92
C ALA A 837 42.48 -48.08 36.44
N MET A 838 41.66 -47.09 36.11
CA MET A 838 41.33 -46.74 34.73
C MET A 838 41.73 -45.31 34.42
N PHE A 839 42.22 -45.10 33.21
CA PHE A 839 42.48 -43.78 32.65
C PHE A 839 41.80 -43.67 31.30
N GLY A 840 41.22 -42.51 31.01
CA GLY A 840 40.62 -42.24 29.73
C GLY A 840 40.62 -40.78 29.34
N LEU A 841 40.32 -40.56 28.06
CA LEU A 841 40.13 -39.25 27.45
C LEU A 841 38.75 -39.19 26.82
N SER A 842 38.12 -38.02 26.84
CA SER A 842 36.85 -37.78 26.16
C SER A 842 36.82 -36.40 25.53
N ALA A 843 36.05 -36.27 24.46
CA ALA A 843 35.67 -35.01 23.86
C ALA A 843 34.14 -34.90 23.87
N ALA A 844 33.62 -33.70 24.04
CA ALA A 844 32.19 -33.47 23.95
C ALA A 844 31.91 -32.12 23.31
N PHE A 845 30.74 -32.03 22.67
CA PHE A 845 30.22 -30.82 22.05
C PHE A 845 28.73 -30.71 22.36
N ILE A 846 28.28 -29.53 22.79
CA ILE A 846 26.88 -29.22 23.02
C ILE A 846 26.55 -27.88 22.35
N ALA A 847 25.42 -27.84 21.66
CA ALA A 847 24.75 -26.62 21.24
C ALA A 847 23.57 -26.37 22.17
N SER A 848 23.37 -25.12 22.60
CA SER A 848 22.28 -24.75 23.49
C SER A 848 21.71 -23.39 23.12
N GLU A 849 20.43 -23.19 23.39
CA GLU A 849 19.71 -21.93 23.21
C GLU A 849 19.17 -21.47 24.56
N VAL A 850 19.01 -20.17 24.73
CA VAL A 850 18.34 -19.57 25.87
C VAL A 850 17.47 -18.39 25.43
N GLU A 851 16.27 -18.35 25.97
CA GLU A 851 15.27 -17.32 25.75
C GLU A 851 14.87 -16.69 27.09
N GLU A 852 14.53 -15.42 27.04
CA GLU A 852 14.09 -14.62 28.20
C GLU A 852 12.62 -14.24 28.01
N PRO A 853 11.71 -14.72 28.88
CA PRO A 853 10.30 -14.33 28.82
C PRO A 853 10.15 -12.81 28.92
N GLY A 854 9.39 -12.22 27.99
CA GLY A 854 9.26 -10.76 27.84
C GLY A 854 10.05 -10.17 26.66
N ARG A 855 10.95 -10.94 26.04
CA ARG A 855 11.67 -10.56 24.82
C ARG A 855 11.37 -11.54 23.68
N PRO A 856 10.15 -11.53 23.10
CA PRO A 856 9.84 -12.38 21.97
C PRO A 856 10.85 -12.14 20.84
N ASP A 857 11.34 -13.22 20.23
CA ASP A 857 12.35 -13.24 19.16
C ASP A 857 13.82 -12.95 19.56
N GLY A 858 14.09 -12.53 20.80
CA GLY A 858 15.45 -12.44 21.34
C GLY A 858 15.98 -13.80 21.79
N GLU A 859 17.01 -14.34 21.11
CA GLU A 859 17.63 -15.63 21.45
C GLU A 859 19.13 -15.46 21.66
N ILE A 860 19.67 -16.17 22.67
CA ILE A 860 21.11 -16.40 22.80
C ILE A 860 21.42 -17.86 22.51
N SER A 861 22.27 -18.07 21.52
CA SER A 861 22.76 -19.40 21.16
C SER A 861 24.20 -19.59 21.62
N THR A 862 24.52 -20.79 22.10
CA THR A 862 25.84 -21.15 22.63
C THR A 862 26.31 -22.48 22.04
N TRP A 863 27.59 -22.57 21.69
CA TRP A 863 28.20 -23.79 21.17
C TRP A 863 29.50 -24.06 21.92
N PHE A 864 29.53 -25.08 22.76
CA PHE A 864 30.69 -25.41 23.59
C PHE A 864 31.28 -26.75 23.22
N GLY A 865 32.61 -26.78 23.09
CA GLY A 865 33.40 -27.99 22.98
C GLY A 865 34.39 -28.12 24.14
N GLN A 866 34.54 -29.32 24.69
CA GLN A 866 35.47 -29.59 25.78
C GLN A 866 36.29 -30.86 25.58
N LEU A 867 37.43 -30.91 26.26
CA LEU A 867 38.30 -32.09 26.35
C LEU A 867 38.54 -32.44 27.82
N ASN A 868 38.34 -33.72 28.17
CA ASN A 868 38.51 -34.19 29.54
C ASN A 868 39.52 -35.32 29.61
N ALA A 869 40.27 -35.34 30.71
CA ALA A 869 40.98 -36.50 31.20
C ALA A 869 40.28 -36.99 32.48
N TYR A 870 40.11 -38.30 32.59
CA TYR A 870 39.48 -38.90 33.75
C TYR A 870 40.26 -40.12 34.26
N TYR A 871 40.22 -40.29 35.57
CA TYR A 871 40.92 -41.35 36.28
C TYR A 871 40.01 -41.94 37.35
N ALA A 872 39.83 -43.26 37.30
CA ALA A 872 39.11 -44.01 38.33
C ALA A 872 40.02 -44.96 39.06
N THR A 873 39.88 -45.02 40.38
CA THR A 873 40.55 -46.01 41.22
C THR A 873 39.62 -46.45 42.34
N ALA A 874 40.05 -47.46 43.10
CA ALA A 874 39.33 -47.97 44.26
C ALA A 874 40.27 -48.07 45.46
N VAL A 875 39.80 -47.63 46.63
CA VAL A 875 40.50 -47.72 47.91
C VAL A 875 39.63 -48.53 48.88
N GLY A 876 39.89 -49.83 48.94
CA GLY A 876 39.02 -50.75 49.69
C GLY A 876 37.63 -50.81 49.05
N PRO A 877 36.53 -50.59 49.81
CA PRO A 877 35.17 -50.60 49.27
C PRO A 877 34.74 -49.26 48.63
N ILE A 878 35.61 -48.25 48.60
CA ILE A 878 35.28 -46.91 48.10
C ILE A 878 35.88 -46.73 46.71
N ASP A 879 35.04 -46.43 45.75
CA ASP A 879 35.41 -46.01 44.41
C ASP A 879 35.63 -44.51 44.37
N LEU A 880 36.73 -44.07 43.73
CA LEU A 880 37.07 -42.67 43.53
C LEU A 880 37.21 -42.36 42.03
N ASP A 881 36.50 -41.33 41.60
CA ASP A 881 36.55 -40.74 40.26
C ASP A 881 37.12 -39.34 40.31
N PHE A 882 38.02 -39.04 39.37
CA PHE A 882 38.58 -37.71 39.15
C PHE A 882 38.38 -37.36 37.68
N ILE A 883 37.80 -36.19 37.42
CA ILE A 883 37.62 -35.63 36.08
C ILE A 883 38.22 -34.24 36.09
N GLY A 884 39.01 -33.92 35.08
CA GLY A 884 39.53 -32.57 34.86
C GLY A 884 39.58 -32.26 33.37
N GLY A 885 39.18 -31.05 33.01
CA GLY A 885 39.05 -30.66 31.61
C GLY A 885 39.06 -29.15 31.42
N ALA A 886 39.06 -28.78 30.16
CA ALA A 886 38.90 -27.40 29.72
C ALA A 886 38.22 -27.39 28.34
N GLY A 887 37.61 -26.26 28.03
CA GLY A 887 36.80 -26.09 26.84
C GLY A 887 36.78 -24.65 26.35
N ALA A 888 36.23 -24.48 25.16
CA ALA A 888 35.95 -23.19 24.57
C ALA A 888 34.64 -23.26 23.80
N GLY A 889 33.93 -22.14 23.74
CA GLY A 889 32.70 -22.02 23.00
C GLY A 889 32.54 -20.66 22.33
N LYS A 890 31.65 -20.62 21.35
CA LYS A 890 31.14 -19.39 20.75
C LYS A 890 29.75 -19.12 21.31
N MET A 891 29.47 -17.86 21.59
CA MET A 891 28.17 -17.36 22.01
C MET A 891 27.70 -16.30 21.02
N GLN A 892 26.39 -16.25 20.79
CA GLN A 892 25.77 -15.27 19.90
C GLN A 892 24.49 -14.77 20.53
N SER A 893 24.22 -13.47 20.41
CA SER A 893 23.00 -12.81 20.90
C SER A 893 22.31 -12.06 19.77
N ARG A 894 20.97 -12.06 19.78
CA ARG A 894 20.12 -11.21 18.94
C ARG A 894 19.11 -10.49 19.82
N ARG A 895 18.98 -9.18 19.61
CA ARG A 895 18.03 -8.35 20.33
C ARG A 895 17.20 -7.52 19.36
N PHE A 896 15.90 -7.75 19.39
CA PHE A 896 14.92 -6.94 18.67
C PHE A 896 14.44 -5.84 19.61
N VAL A 897 14.30 -4.63 19.09
CA VAL A 897 13.78 -3.49 19.84
C VAL A 897 12.61 -2.90 19.11
N GLU A 898 11.44 -2.89 19.75
CA GLU A 898 10.26 -2.20 19.27
C GLU A 898 9.82 -1.12 20.26
N ILE A 899 9.42 0.05 19.75
CA ILE A 899 8.93 1.16 20.59
C ILE A 899 7.62 1.68 20.00
N GLY A 900 6.57 1.70 20.83
CA GLY A 900 5.25 2.26 20.50
C GLY A 900 4.23 1.20 20.04
N ASN A 901 2.94 1.55 20.09
CA ASN A 901 1.83 0.72 19.63
C ASN A 901 0.79 1.58 18.89
N PRO A 902 0.66 1.47 17.55
CA PRO A 902 1.44 0.59 16.67
C PRO A 902 2.94 0.92 16.69
N VAL A 903 3.77 -0.07 16.32
CA VAL A 903 5.25 0.04 16.37
C VAL A 903 5.73 1.25 15.57
N ALA A 904 6.27 2.25 16.27
CA ALA A 904 6.73 3.51 15.71
C ALA A 904 8.26 3.51 15.44
N PHE A 905 9.00 2.63 16.11
CA PHE A 905 10.43 2.43 15.88
C PHE A 905 10.77 0.94 16.02
N ARG A 906 11.69 0.46 15.17
CA ARG A 906 12.21 -0.91 15.21
C ARG A 906 13.73 -0.95 14.98
N ALA A 907 14.44 -1.84 15.67
CA ALA A 907 15.85 -2.11 15.43
C ALA A 907 16.21 -3.56 15.74
N LEU A 908 17.25 -4.10 15.08
CA LEU A 908 17.84 -5.41 15.37
C LEU A 908 19.33 -5.23 15.65
N SER A 909 19.77 -5.69 16.81
CA SER A 909 21.17 -5.67 17.22
C SER A 909 21.69 -7.10 17.43
N GLU A 910 22.86 -7.42 16.87
CA GLU A 910 23.48 -8.74 16.92
C GLU A 910 24.89 -8.66 17.53
N ALA A 911 25.31 -9.70 18.27
CA ALA A 911 26.68 -9.81 18.78
C ALA A 911 27.19 -11.25 18.81
N ASP A 912 28.50 -11.44 18.67
CA ASP A 912 29.14 -12.72 18.91
C ASP A 912 30.47 -12.64 19.67
N TRP A 913 30.70 -13.60 20.57
CA TRP A 913 31.88 -13.62 21.44
C TRP A 913 32.35 -15.02 21.78
N MET A 914 33.57 -15.10 22.30
CA MET A 914 34.20 -16.36 22.74
C MET A 914 34.10 -16.50 24.24
N ALA A 915 33.95 -17.75 24.69
CA ALA A 915 33.97 -18.12 26.08
C ALA A 915 34.93 -19.30 26.32
N TYR A 916 35.64 -19.28 27.44
CA TYR A 916 36.63 -20.28 27.82
C TYR A 916 36.29 -20.86 29.19
N GLU A 917 36.33 -22.17 29.32
CA GLU A 917 35.98 -22.86 30.57
C GLU A 917 37.09 -23.79 31.06
N GLY A 918 37.18 -23.94 32.38
CA GLY A 918 37.95 -24.97 33.04
C GLY A 918 37.16 -25.58 34.19
N HIS A 919 37.25 -26.90 34.33
CA HIS A 919 36.45 -27.62 35.31
C HIS A 919 37.18 -28.80 35.96
N GLY A 920 36.66 -29.21 37.12
CA GLY A 920 37.13 -30.39 37.83
C GLY A 920 36.05 -30.99 38.72
N ALA A 921 35.95 -32.32 38.71
CA ALA A 921 34.99 -33.07 39.51
C ALA A 921 35.65 -34.24 40.24
N ILE A 922 35.20 -34.49 41.48
CA ILE A 922 35.61 -35.63 42.29
C ILE A 922 34.35 -36.33 42.78
N ARG A 923 34.25 -37.64 42.57
CA ARG A 923 33.13 -38.46 43.06
C ARG A 923 33.64 -39.65 43.86
N ALA A 924 33.03 -39.89 45.01
CA ALA A 924 33.23 -41.06 45.84
C ALA A 924 31.94 -41.89 45.89
N SER A 925 32.03 -43.21 45.67
CA SER A 925 30.87 -44.10 45.73
C SER A 925 31.20 -45.42 46.41
N VAL A 926 30.19 -46.07 47.01
CA VAL A 926 30.34 -47.33 47.75
C VAL A 926 29.28 -48.33 47.28
N PRO A 927 29.55 -49.15 46.25
CA PRO A 927 28.58 -50.12 45.77
C PRO A 927 28.41 -51.28 46.77
N LEU A 928 27.26 -51.33 47.44
CA LEU A 928 26.90 -52.36 48.42
C LEU A 928 25.97 -53.39 47.77
N ALA A 929 26.51 -54.57 47.42
CA ALA A 929 25.70 -55.69 46.94
C ALA A 929 24.90 -56.30 48.11
N ILE A 930 23.62 -55.93 48.22
CA ILE A 930 22.71 -56.44 49.26
C ILE A 930 22.26 -57.87 48.94
N SER A 931 22.12 -58.19 47.64
CA SER A 931 21.86 -59.54 47.13
C SER A 931 22.45 -59.70 45.73
N GLU A 932 22.39 -60.91 45.16
CA GLU A 932 22.83 -61.17 43.78
C GLU A 932 22.10 -60.33 42.72
N THR A 933 20.92 -59.79 43.05
CA THR A 933 20.06 -59.02 42.13
C THR A 933 19.86 -57.57 42.55
N PHE A 934 20.45 -57.09 43.66
CA PHE A 934 20.18 -55.75 44.17
C PHE A 934 21.43 -55.10 44.77
N THR A 935 21.77 -53.90 44.26
CA THR A 935 22.90 -53.08 44.70
C THR A 935 22.40 -51.72 45.18
N VAL A 936 22.95 -51.27 46.30
CA VAL A 936 22.73 -49.92 46.84
C VAL A 936 24.05 -49.18 46.82
N THR A 937 24.10 -48.02 46.19
CA THR A 937 25.33 -47.24 46.02
C THR A 937 25.16 -45.84 46.61
N PRO A 938 25.52 -45.62 47.89
CA PRO A 938 25.69 -44.29 48.42
C PRO A 938 26.85 -43.59 47.70
N GLN A 939 26.68 -42.30 47.40
CA GLN A 939 27.67 -41.50 46.70
C GLN A 939 27.70 -40.05 47.17
N ALA A 940 28.86 -39.43 47.02
CA ALA A 940 29.07 -38.01 47.19
C ALA A 940 29.97 -37.48 46.08
N ALA A 941 29.69 -36.30 45.56
CA ALA A 941 30.51 -35.64 44.55
C ALA A 941 30.71 -34.16 44.88
N LEU A 942 31.82 -33.60 44.40
CA LEU A 942 32.14 -32.19 44.44
C LEU A 942 32.59 -31.77 43.04
N THR A 943 31.96 -30.74 42.48
CA THR A 943 32.24 -30.27 41.12
C THR A 943 32.45 -28.77 41.13
N TYR A 944 33.52 -28.34 40.45
CA TYR A 944 33.89 -26.94 40.27
C TYR A 944 33.98 -26.62 38.77
N VAL A 945 33.37 -25.50 38.38
CA VAL A 945 33.44 -24.95 37.01
C VAL A 945 33.83 -23.48 37.11
N ALA A 946 34.74 -23.04 36.25
CA ALA A 946 35.09 -21.64 36.07
C ALA A 946 35.03 -21.30 34.58
N MET A 947 34.45 -20.15 34.25
CA MET A 947 34.28 -19.70 32.88
C MET A 947 34.64 -18.22 32.76
N ASN A 948 35.25 -17.85 31.63
CA ASN A 948 35.55 -16.48 31.25
C ASN A 948 34.93 -16.21 29.88
N GLU A 949 34.03 -15.25 29.82
CA GLU A 949 33.48 -14.70 28.58
C GLU A 949 34.28 -13.46 28.17
N ASP A 950 34.67 -13.40 26.90
CA ASP A 950 35.31 -12.21 26.34
C ASP A 950 34.32 -11.04 26.23
N SER A 951 34.85 -9.81 26.19
CA SER A 951 34.07 -8.61 25.89
C SER A 951 33.56 -8.64 24.45
N TYR A 952 32.42 -8.00 24.19
CA TYR A 952 31.86 -7.89 22.84
C TYR A 952 31.18 -6.54 22.60
N GLU A 953 30.92 -6.23 21.33
CA GLU A 953 30.11 -5.10 20.91
C GLU A 953 28.95 -5.65 20.07
N GLU A 954 27.75 -5.11 20.29
CA GLU A 954 26.61 -5.36 19.42
C GLU A 954 26.66 -4.46 18.19
N GLU A 955 26.12 -4.93 17.06
CA GLU A 955 26.11 -4.23 15.78
C GLU A 955 24.73 -4.37 15.09
N GLY A 956 24.36 -3.38 14.28
CA GLY A 956 23.17 -3.40 13.43
C GLY A 956 21.99 -2.58 13.97
N GLY A 957 21.89 -2.38 15.28
CA GLY A 957 20.80 -1.64 15.92
C GLY A 957 20.98 -0.13 15.89
N GLY A 958 22.21 0.35 15.65
CA GLY A 958 22.54 1.77 15.53
C GLY A 958 22.89 2.43 16.87
N ALA A 959 23.22 3.72 16.81
CA ALA A 959 23.80 4.47 17.93
C ALA A 959 22.91 4.54 19.18
N ALA A 960 21.60 4.41 19.03
CA ALA A 960 20.65 4.42 20.14
C ALA A 960 20.50 3.07 20.85
N ILE A 961 20.97 1.98 20.23
CA ILE A 961 20.63 0.61 20.61
C ILE A 961 21.87 -0.21 20.97
N ASP A 962 22.95 -0.13 20.19
CA ASP A 962 24.07 -1.06 20.29
C ASP A 962 24.90 -0.91 21.58
N TYR A 963 25.14 -2.02 22.29
CA TYR A 963 25.94 -2.08 23.51
C TYR A 963 27.38 -2.60 23.30
N ALA A 964 28.34 -2.02 24.01
CA ALA A 964 29.64 -2.61 24.31
C ALA A 964 29.61 -3.23 25.71
N VAL A 965 29.88 -4.52 25.79
CA VAL A 965 29.73 -5.34 26.98
C VAL A 965 31.11 -5.84 27.42
N ASP A 966 31.45 -5.59 28.69
CA ASP A 966 32.75 -5.98 29.23
C ASP A 966 32.82 -7.50 29.49
N SER A 967 34.04 -8.03 29.52
CA SER A 967 34.32 -9.44 29.82
C SER A 967 33.89 -9.81 31.23
N VAL A 968 33.35 -11.02 31.44
CA VAL A 968 32.93 -11.50 32.76
C VAL A 968 33.57 -12.84 33.12
N PHE A 969 33.90 -13.02 34.40
CA PHE A 969 34.38 -14.29 34.96
C PHE A 969 33.36 -14.85 35.93
N SER A 970 32.88 -16.06 35.65
CA SER A 970 31.91 -16.79 36.47
C SER A 970 32.51 -18.07 37.03
N GLN A 971 32.04 -18.49 38.21
CA GLN A 971 32.48 -19.72 38.85
C GLN A 971 31.33 -20.36 39.64
N ARG A 972 31.30 -21.68 39.65
CA ARG A 972 30.30 -22.49 40.36
C ARG A 972 30.98 -23.63 41.10
N LEU A 973 30.52 -23.89 42.32
CA LEU A 973 30.92 -25.05 43.12
C LEU A 973 29.67 -25.67 43.71
N TRP A 974 29.42 -26.95 43.44
CA TRP A 974 28.31 -27.67 44.06
C TRP A 974 28.75 -29.02 44.60
N ALA A 975 28.04 -29.45 45.64
CA ALA A 975 28.23 -30.73 46.29
C ALA A 975 26.96 -31.58 46.16
N ASP A 976 27.12 -32.79 45.62
CA ASP A 976 26.04 -33.76 45.47
C ASP A 976 26.19 -34.85 46.51
N VAL A 977 25.09 -35.20 47.19
CA VAL A 977 25.02 -36.38 48.05
C VAL A 977 23.76 -37.18 47.73
N GLY A 978 23.90 -38.49 47.57
CA GLY A 978 22.75 -39.31 47.21
C GLY A 978 22.98 -40.80 47.29
N VAL A 979 21.96 -41.55 46.92
CA VAL A 979 21.96 -43.00 46.90
C VAL A 979 21.28 -43.51 45.63
N GLU A 980 21.95 -44.45 44.96
CA GLU A 980 21.41 -45.17 43.81
C GLU A 980 20.97 -46.58 44.23
N PHE A 981 19.83 -47.01 43.72
CA PHE A 981 19.29 -48.36 43.87
C PHE A 981 19.21 -49.01 42.50
N ALA A 982 19.90 -50.13 42.30
CA ALA A 982 19.96 -50.85 41.03
C ALA A 982 19.52 -52.31 41.19
N ALA A 983 18.64 -52.78 40.29
CA ALA A 983 18.19 -54.17 40.27
C ALA A 983 18.82 -54.95 39.10
N ASN A 984 19.85 -55.75 39.36
CA ASN A 984 20.62 -56.45 38.33
C ASN A 984 19.93 -57.75 37.88
N LEU A 985 19.06 -57.67 36.87
CA LEU A 985 18.29 -58.81 36.34
C LEU A 985 19.10 -59.53 35.26
N ARG A 986 19.51 -60.78 35.53
CA ARG A 986 20.31 -61.59 34.61
C ARG A 986 19.42 -62.41 33.66
N PHE A 987 19.69 -62.34 32.36
CA PHE A 987 19.03 -63.11 31.31
C PHE A 987 20.08 -63.92 30.53
N GLY A 988 20.22 -65.22 30.84
CA GLY A 988 21.27 -66.05 30.25
C GLY A 988 22.65 -65.82 30.89
N GLN A 989 23.73 -66.23 30.21
CA GLN A 989 25.08 -66.23 30.80
C GLN A 989 25.77 -64.85 30.78
N GLN A 990 25.39 -63.96 29.86
CA GLN A 990 26.12 -62.70 29.62
C GLN A 990 25.21 -61.46 29.53
N SER A 991 23.88 -61.62 29.49
CA SER A 991 22.97 -60.47 29.39
C SER A 991 22.43 -60.04 30.76
N VAL A 992 22.51 -58.75 31.05
CA VAL A 992 21.99 -58.15 32.29
C VAL A 992 21.21 -56.89 31.93
N VAL A 993 20.03 -56.75 32.53
CA VAL A 993 19.25 -55.51 32.51
C VAL A 993 19.19 -54.98 33.93
N SER A 994 19.58 -53.72 34.13
CA SER A 994 19.65 -53.07 35.44
C SER A 994 18.86 -51.77 35.44
N PRO A 995 17.55 -51.79 35.75
CA PRO A 995 16.85 -50.56 36.10
C PRO A 995 17.44 -49.97 37.38
N ARG A 996 17.63 -48.66 37.38
CA ARG A 996 18.18 -47.88 38.49
C ARG A 996 17.29 -46.68 38.83
N ILE A 997 17.24 -46.35 40.11
CA ILE A 997 16.61 -45.14 40.64
C ILE A 997 17.64 -44.45 41.53
N TYR A 998 17.78 -43.14 41.36
CA TYR A 998 18.66 -42.28 42.13
C TYR A 998 17.84 -41.25 42.90
N ALA A 999 18.20 -41.01 44.15
CA ALA A 999 17.69 -39.90 44.93
C ALA A 999 18.84 -39.24 45.69
N GLY A 1000 18.91 -37.92 45.65
CA GLY A 1000 19.96 -37.15 46.29
C GLY A 1000 19.57 -35.70 46.53
N TYR A 1001 20.54 -34.91 46.95
CA TYR A 1001 20.44 -33.47 47.14
C TYR A 1001 21.71 -32.81 46.61
N ARG A 1002 21.54 -31.73 45.83
CA ARG A 1002 22.61 -30.83 45.41
C ARG A 1002 22.60 -29.60 46.29
N ALA A 1003 23.75 -29.23 46.83
CA ALA A 1003 23.94 -27.96 47.51
C ALA A 1003 24.94 -27.09 46.73
N ASN A 1004 24.55 -25.86 46.41
CA ASN A 1004 25.45 -24.87 45.82
C ASN A 1004 26.34 -24.30 46.92
N ALA A 1005 27.64 -24.56 46.84
CA ALA A 1005 28.62 -24.18 47.86
C ALA A 1005 29.36 -22.88 47.53
N LEU A 1006 29.41 -22.50 46.25
CA LEU A 1006 29.72 -21.15 45.79
C LEU A 1006 28.60 -20.73 44.83
N ASP A 1007 27.82 -19.77 45.30
CA ASP A 1007 26.81 -19.05 44.52
C ASP A 1007 27.14 -17.56 44.66
N ALA A 1008 27.58 -16.95 43.57
CA ALA A 1008 28.00 -15.56 43.54
C ALA A 1008 27.02 -14.80 42.65
N GLU A 1009 26.58 -13.63 43.14
CA GLU A 1009 25.88 -12.63 42.33
C GLU A 1009 26.72 -12.35 41.08
N SER A 1010 26.04 -12.23 39.95
CA SER A 1010 26.68 -11.92 38.68
C SER A 1010 26.55 -10.44 38.40
N GLU A 1011 27.66 -9.83 37.96
CA GLU A 1011 27.70 -8.43 37.58
C GLU A 1011 28.02 -8.34 36.10
N ARG A 1012 27.17 -7.65 35.33
CA ARG A 1012 27.44 -7.32 33.92
C ARG A 1012 27.63 -5.83 33.80
N THR A 1013 28.83 -5.41 33.40
CA THR A 1013 29.11 -4.02 33.08
C THR A 1013 28.95 -3.81 31.59
N VAL A 1014 28.13 -2.83 31.23
CA VAL A 1014 27.79 -2.49 29.86
C VAL A 1014 27.92 -0.98 29.64
N ARG A 1015 28.06 -0.56 28.40
CA ARG A 1015 27.92 0.83 27.95
C ARG A 1015 27.36 0.82 26.55
N PHE A 1016 26.67 1.87 26.11
CA PHE A 1016 26.36 2.01 24.69
C PHE A 1016 27.65 2.18 23.88
N VAL A 1017 27.74 1.61 22.68
CA VAL A 1017 28.88 1.78 21.76
C VAL A 1017 29.09 3.27 21.43
N SER A 1018 27.99 4.01 21.33
CA SER A 1018 27.95 5.46 21.11
C SER A 1018 28.30 6.29 22.36
N GLY A 1019 28.29 5.67 23.55
CA GLY A 1019 28.41 6.34 24.85
C GLY A 1019 29.75 6.09 25.55
N THR A 1020 29.99 6.84 26.64
CA THR A 1020 31.22 6.69 27.45
C THR A 1020 30.99 6.32 28.91
N THR A 1021 29.74 6.33 29.37
CA THR A 1021 29.37 6.06 30.77
C THR A 1021 28.98 4.58 30.91
N PRO A 1022 29.81 3.73 31.53
CA PRO A 1022 29.42 2.37 31.83
C PRO A 1022 28.45 2.32 33.01
N PHE A 1023 27.58 1.32 33.01
CA PHE A 1023 26.70 0.97 34.12
C PHE A 1023 26.75 -0.53 34.36
N THR A 1024 26.58 -0.93 35.61
CA THR A 1024 26.68 -2.32 36.05
C THR A 1024 25.32 -2.79 36.53
N LEU A 1025 24.85 -3.89 35.95
CA LEU A 1025 23.62 -4.58 36.34
C LEU A 1025 24.00 -5.85 37.10
N THR A 1026 23.20 -6.17 38.11
CA THR A 1026 23.48 -7.30 39.02
C THR A 1026 22.33 -8.30 38.97
N ASP A 1027 22.62 -9.57 38.69
CA ASP A 1027 21.67 -10.66 38.79
C ASP A 1027 21.90 -11.47 40.07
N GLU A 1028 20.82 -12.01 40.63
CA GLU A 1028 20.87 -12.83 41.85
C GLU A 1028 21.51 -14.19 41.55
N GLY A 1029 22.05 -14.83 42.58
CA GLY A 1029 22.58 -16.20 42.48
C GLY A 1029 21.53 -17.24 42.10
N VAL A 1030 21.98 -18.47 41.87
CA VAL A 1030 21.16 -19.62 41.44
C VAL A 1030 20.44 -20.35 42.58
N GLY A 1031 20.61 -19.89 43.82
CA GLY A 1031 19.95 -20.42 45.02
C GLY A 1031 20.78 -21.49 45.74
N ASP A 1032 20.27 -21.96 46.88
CA ASP A 1032 21.02 -22.85 47.80
C ASP A 1032 21.13 -24.32 47.30
N GLY A 1033 20.37 -24.68 46.26
CA GLY A 1033 20.31 -26.03 45.66
C GLY A 1033 19.07 -26.84 46.07
N GLY A 1034 18.87 -28.01 45.45
CA GLY A 1034 17.63 -28.79 45.60
C GLY A 1034 17.76 -30.32 45.52
N PRO A 1035 16.64 -31.05 45.72
CA PRO A 1035 16.57 -32.48 45.50
C PRO A 1035 16.91 -32.89 44.07
N LEU A 1036 17.68 -33.98 43.95
CA LEU A 1036 17.98 -34.67 42.70
C LEU A 1036 17.22 -35.99 42.63
N ILE A 1037 16.55 -36.25 41.51
CA ILE A 1037 15.83 -37.51 41.26
C ILE A 1037 16.24 -38.03 39.90
N GLY A 1038 16.68 -39.29 39.84
CA GLY A 1038 17.04 -39.94 38.59
C GLY A 1038 16.39 -41.29 38.41
N ILE A 1039 16.11 -41.64 37.16
CA ILE A 1039 15.71 -43.00 36.76
C ILE A 1039 16.53 -43.40 35.55
N GLY A 1040 16.84 -44.68 35.42
CA GLY A 1040 17.52 -45.15 34.23
C GLY A 1040 17.49 -46.65 34.10
N PHE A 1041 18.03 -47.16 33.01
CA PHE A 1041 18.32 -48.57 32.86
C PHE A 1041 19.58 -48.79 32.06
N ASP A 1042 20.31 -49.85 32.41
CA ASP A 1042 21.44 -50.37 31.64
C ASP A 1042 21.09 -51.74 31.08
N ALA A 1043 21.36 -51.97 29.80
CA ALA A 1043 21.21 -53.27 29.16
C ALA A 1043 22.53 -53.67 28.52
N THR A 1044 23.14 -54.75 29.00
CA THR A 1044 24.41 -55.27 28.49
C THR A 1044 24.26 -56.69 27.97
N ASN A 1045 25.04 -57.05 26.95
CA ASN A 1045 25.21 -58.42 26.49
C ASN A 1045 26.63 -58.98 26.75
N GLY A 1046 27.45 -58.23 27.51
CA GLY A 1046 28.84 -58.57 27.82
C GLY A 1046 29.89 -57.97 26.86
N TYR A 1047 29.48 -57.54 25.66
CA TYR A 1047 30.35 -56.88 24.66
C TYR A 1047 29.94 -55.44 24.37
N SER A 1048 28.63 -55.17 24.37
CA SER A 1048 28.06 -53.84 24.27
C SER A 1048 27.07 -53.56 25.40
N THR A 1049 27.02 -52.30 25.81
CA THR A 1049 26.10 -51.82 26.84
C THR A 1049 25.37 -50.57 26.32
N PHE A 1050 24.05 -50.63 26.37
CA PHE A 1050 23.17 -49.49 26.15
C PHE A 1050 22.67 -48.96 27.49
N SER A 1051 22.63 -47.64 27.63
CA SER A 1051 22.07 -46.96 28.81
C SER A 1051 21.11 -45.88 28.39
N LEU A 1052 19.99 -45.77 29.08
CA LEU A 1052 19.11 -44.60 29.03
C LEU A 1052 18.92 -44.10 30.46
N GLY A 1053 19.03 -42.79 30.65
CA GLY A 1053 18.84 -42.15 31.95
C GLY A 1053 18.10 -40.83 31.83
N TYR A 1054 17.29 -40.53 32.83
CA TYR A 1054 16.71 -39.22 33.10
C TYR A 1054 17.15 -38.77 34.49
N GLU A 1055 17.53 -37.51 34.62
CA GLU A 1055 17.82 -36.85 35.90
C GLU A 1055 17.08 -35.51 35.96
N GLY A 1056 16.46 -35.21 37.09
CA GLY A 1056 15.81 -33.95 37.39
C GLY A 1056 16.37 -33.34 38.67
N GLU A 1057 16.66 -32.04 38.62
CA GLU A 1057 16.98 -31.18 39.75
C GLU A 1057 15.83 -30.20 39.94
N PHE A 1058 15.32 -30.11 41.18
CA PHE A 1058 14.19 -29.25 41.52
C PHE A 1058 14.62 -28.33 42.67
N SER A 1059 15.32 -27.24 42.36
CA SER A 1059 15.72 -26.23 43.35
C SER A 1059 14.60 -25.23 43.61
N ASP A 1060 14.84 -24.31 44.53
CA ASP A 1060 14.02 -23.14 44.82
C ASP A 1060 13.94 -22.11 43.69
N GLN A 1061 14.99 -21.98 42.87
CA GLN A 1061 15.06 -20.98 41.78
C GLN A 1061 15.31 -21.59 40.40
N ILE A 1062 15.97 -22.76 40.34
CA ILE A 1062 16.31 -23.44 39.09
C ILE A 1062 15.74 -24.85 39.05
N GLU A 1063 15.14 -25.20 37.92
CA GLU A 1063 14.80 -26.58 37.56
C GLU A 1063 15.66 -27.02 36.37
N ARG A 1064 16.26 -28.21 36.48
CA ARG A 1064 17.04 -28.83 35.39
C ARG A 1064 16.53 -30.21 35.11
N HIS A 1065 16.42 -30.53 33.83
CA HIS A 1065 16.04 -31.84 33.33
C HIS A 1065 17.10 -32.30 32.35
N SER A 1066 17.59 -33.54 32.49
CA SER A 1066 18.48 -34.11 31.49
C SER A 1066 18.08 -35.52 31.11
N ILE A 1067 18.27 -35.84 29.84
CA ILE A 1067 18.09 -37.17 29.25
C ILE A 1067 19.40 -37.54 28.58
N ASN A 1068 19.89 -38.74 28.88
CA ASN A 1068 21.13 -39.26 28.30
C ASN A 1068 20.90 -40.65 27.73
N ALA A 1069 21.43 -40.88 26.53
CA ALA A 1069 21.45 -42.18 25.87
C ALA A 1069 22.89 -42.53 25.51
N ALA A 1070 23.42 -43.63 26.06
CA ALA A 1070 24.81 -44.02 25.86
C ALA A 1070 24.94 -45.42 25.26
N ILE A 1071 25.93 -45.59 24.38
CA ILE A 1071 26.37 -46.88 23.88
C ILE A 1071 27.86 -47.07 24.16
N ARG A 1072 28.23 -48.28 24.57
CA ARG A 1072 29.60 -48.63 24.96
C ARG A 1072 30.00 -49.93 24.28
N PHE A 1073 31.23 -49.98 23.78
CA PHE A 1073 31.81 -51.14 23.11
C PHE A 1073 33.12 -51.54 23.78
N ARG A 1074 33.23 -52.83 24.08
CA ARG A 1074 34.43 -53.48 24.62
C ARG A 1074 35.20 -54.17 23.49
N PHE A 1075 36.53 -54.08 23.49
CA PHE A 1075 37.41 -54.65 22.46
C PHE A 1075 38.50 -55.55 23.01
#